data_AF-A0A7J3TM28-F1
#
_entry.id   AF-A0A7J3TM28-F1
#
_cell.length_a   1.000
_cell.length_b   1.000
_cell.length_c   1.000
_cell.angle_alpha   90.00
_cell.angle_beta   90.00
_cell.angle_gamma   90.00
#
_symmetry.space_group_name_H-M   'P 1'
#
loop_
_entity.id
_entity.type
_entity.pdbx_description
1 polymer ?
#
loop_
_entity_poly.entity_id
_entity_poly.type
_entity_poly.pdbx_seq_one_letter_code
_entity_poly.pdbx_strand_id
1 'polypeptide(L)'
;VCPLKTVDRERSLFSRKAVYGRNGIPSTFFIERESPFCQTSCPAHVDVRGYVARIAEGKFQEALDLIRERLPLPGVLGRVCPHPCEEMCRRNGIDEAVSIRLLKRFVADWEWERKGKIDLGKMPVNENNKYKIAIIGSGPAGLTAAYELAKKGYKVTIFEALPVAGGMLAVGIPSYRLPKDVLKREVDAILNMGVEIKLNTKVGKDVTFEELKEKYDAIFIGIGAHLNRKLEIEGEELEGVIPGVDFLREVNIAPEAVRAVFEGRKIAIIGGGDVAIDAARCARRLGADEVTIIYRRSRKEMPAREEEVKFAEEEGINFKFLVAPKRIIGKDGKVCAIECIEMELGEPDESGRRRPIPKEGSEFIMEVDTVVVAIGQYPDLSFLPEEIKKTKWGIVADDTTAATSMEGVFAGGDAVTGPSIVIEAVAWGRKAAFAIDAYLHGKEIKFDPIERNINRAIVSWEDIELMKRNTSLSLLGKEERRKVEMIPPTERMFSFKEVEKGFDSKTAVEEARRCRSCRECLGCGICGNECPKDAIDYGEEEKEIEIKTKDILVDTEIYFGIDSNAFTPFEVEDMLNLGILMNFDGKKVESAAFLNDKNNKYIKELKERLVENGVKIVEGNNADMLINCDMKEIEYYKKLKRILK
;
A
#
# COMPACT_ATOMS: atom_id res chain seq x y z
N VAL A 1 4.16 -20.57 -16.16
CA VAL A 1 4.94 -19.34 -15.98
C VAL A 1 4.10 -18.24 -15.32
N CYS A 2 3.20 -17.53 -16.02
CA CYS A 2 2.35 -16.54 -15.34
C CYS A 2 1.33 -17.22 -14.40
N PRO A 3 1.35 -16.94 -13.08
CA PRO A 3 0.42 -17.52 -12.11
C PRO A 3 -0.96 -16.82 -12.12
N LEU A 4 -1.07 -15.69 -12.85
CA LEU A 4 -2.27 -14.88 -12.91
C LEU A 4 -3.28 -15.44 -13.90
N LYS A 5 -4.52 -15.53 -13.47
CA LYS A 5 -5.69 -15.76 -14.32
C LYS A 5 -6.55 -14.50 -14.28
N THR A 6 -6.66 -13.79 -15.40
CA THR A 6 -7.46 -12.57 -15.56
C THR A 6 -8.80 -12.92 -16.21
N VAL A 7 -9.84 -12.14 -15.92
CA VAL A 7 -11.12 -12.26 -16.65
C VAL A 7 -10.91 -11.66 -18.03
N ASP A 8 -11.27 -12.39 -19.08
CA ASP A 8 -11.19 -11.90 -20.44
C ASP A 8 -12.19 -10.74 -20.64
N ARG A 9 -11.68 -9.50 -20.76
CA ARG A 9 -12.51 -8.29 -20.93
C ARG A 9 -13.22 -8.27 -22.29
N GLU A 10 -12.68 -8.93 -23.31
CA GLU A 10 -13.31 -9.01 -24.63
C GLU A 10 -14.45 -10.05 -24.67
N ARG A 11 -14.34 -11.13 -23.88
CA ARG A 11 -15.26 -12.29 -23.98
C ARG A 11 -16.13 -12.54 -22.76
N SER A 12 -15.89 -11.86 -21.64
CA SER A 12 -16.65 -11.89 -20.37
C SER A 12 -16.98 -13.27 -19.77
N LEU A 13 -16.51 -14.37 -20.36
CA LEU A 13 -16.98 -15.74 -20.07
C LEU A 13 -15.84 -16.71 -19.69
N PHE A 14 -14.57 -16.33 -19.86
CA PHE A 14 -13.42 -17.20 -19.56
C PHE A 14 -12.32 -16.48 -18.79
N SER A 15 -11.55 -17.24 -18.00
CA SER A 15 -10.30 -16.78 -17.41
C SER A 15 -9.13 -17.02 -18.38
N ARG A 16 -8.36 -15.99 -18.73
CA ARG A 16 -7.14 -16.08 -19.56
C ARG A 16 -5.86 -15.79 -18.76
N LYS A 17 -4.69 -16.14 -19.31
CA LYS A 17 -3.40 -15.70 -18.77
C LYS A 17 -3.09 -14.28 -19.26
N ALA A 18 -2.18 -13.60 -18.56
CA ALA A 18 -1.77 -12.24 -18.91
C ALA A 18 -1.14 -12.12 -20.32
N VAL A 19 -0.46 -13.18 -20.78
CA VAL A 19 -0.02 -13.35 -22.17
C VAL A 19 -1.07 -14.18 -22.91
N TYR A 20 -1.55 -13.70 -24.05
CA TYR A 20 -2.65 -14.31 -24.80
C TYR A 20 -2.45 -14.16 -26.32
N GLY A 21 -2.97 -15.12 -27.09
CA GLY A 21 -3.10 -14.96 -28.55
C GLY A 21 -4.50 -14.44 -28.89
N ARG A 22 -4.61 -13.57 -29.90
CA ARG A 22 -5.90 -13.22 -30.49
C ARG A 22 -6.23 -14.23 -31.60
N ASN A 23 -7.50 -14.62 -31.71
CA ASN A 23 -7.96 -15.40 -32.87
C ASN A 23 -7.72 -14.56 -34.14
N GLY A 24 -7.38 -15.20 -35.26
CA GLY A 24 -7.08 -14.51 -36.53
C GLY A 24 -5.61 -14.14 -36.75
N ILE A 25 -4.81 -14.01 -35.68
CA ILE A 25 -3.39 -13.63 -35.77
C ILE A 25 -2.49 -14.86 -35.49
N PRO A 26 -2.13 -15.65 -36.51
CA PRO A 26 -1.21 -16.76 -36.31
C PRO A 26 0.17 -16.23 -35.88
N SER A 27 0.69 -16.81 -34.79
CA SER A 27 2.08 -16.65 -34.32
C SER A 27 2.43 -15.40 -33.50
N THR A 28 1.45 -14.58 -33.09
CA THR A 28 1.70 -13.39 -32.25
C THR A 28 0.98 -13.48 -30.90
N PHE A 29 1.71 -13.20 -29.83
CA PHE A 29 1.17 -13.14 -28.46
C PHE A 29 1.18 -11.69 -27.96
N PHE A 30 0.10 -11.29 -27.30
CA PHE A 30 -0.09 -9.96 -26.74
C PHE A 30 0.05 -9.98 -25.22
N ILE A 31 0.49 -8.85 -24.68
CA ILE A 31 0.55 -8.59 -23.24
C ILE A 31 0.17 -7.15 -22.97
N GLU A 32 -1.00 -6.94 -22.38
CA GLU A 32 -1.41 -5.61 -21.93
C GLU A 32 -0.96 -5.40 -20.47
N ARG A 33 -0.27 -4.29 -20.19
CA ARG A 33 0.32 -4.00 -18.88
C ARG A 33 -0.53 -2.98 -18.10
N GLU A 34 -1.04 -3.39 -16.95
CA GLU A 34 -1.85 -2.56 -16.05
C GLU A 34 -1.53 -2.87 -14.57
N SER A 35 -1.04 -1.88 -13.82
CA SER A 35 -0.69 -2.04 -12.40
C SER A 35 -1.94 -2.29 -11.54
N PRO A 36 -1.98 -3.33 -10.69
CA PRO A 36 -3.07 -3.60 -9.75
C PRO A 36 -3.33 -2.45 -8.77
N PHE A 37 -4.59 -2.20 -8.41
CA PHE A 37 -5.00 -1.19 -7.43
C PHE A 37 -4.27 -1.31 -6.09
N CYS A 38 -4.09 -2.53 -5.59
CA CYS A 38 -3.40 -2.81 -4.34
C CYS A 38 -1.90 -2.47 -4.40
N GLN A 39 -1.30 -2.48 -5.59
CA GLN A 39 0.09 -2.10 -5.80
C GLN A 39 0.24 -0.60 -6.05
N THR A 40 -0.68 0.03 -6.78
CA THR A 40 -0.66 1.48 -6.99
C THR A 40 -0.92 2.25 -5.69
N SER A 41 -1.73 1.71 -4.78
CA SER A 41 -2.01 2.29 -3.46
C SER A 41 -0.93 2.01 -2.42
N CYS A 42 -0.04 1.05 -2.66
CA CYS A 42 1.10 0.81 -1.79
C CYS A 42 2.18 1.87 -2.06
N PRO A 43 2.61 2.69 -1.09
CA PRO A 43 3.63 3.73 -1.33
C PRO A 43 4.96 3.17 -1.84
N ALA A 44 5.32 1.95 -1.43
CA ALA A 44 6.52 1.26 -1.91
C ALA A 44 6.30 0.47 -3.22
N HIS A 45 5.06 0.44 -3.74
CA HIS A 45 4.65 -0.28 -4.94
C HIS A 45 5.04 -1.77 -4.95
N VAL A 46 4.94 -2.43 -3.80
CA VAL A 46 5.21 -3.87 -3.64
C VAL A 46 4.29 -4.69 -4.56
N ASP A 47 4.81 -5.75 -5.18
CA ASP A 47 4.04 -6.65 -6.06
C ASP A 47 3.06 -7.52 -5.29
N VAL A 48 1.99 -6.88 -4.79
CA VAL A 48 0.92 -7.52 -4.03
C VAL A 48 0.33 -8.71 -4.78
N ARG A 49 0.10 -8.54 -6.07
CA ARG A 49 -0.59 -9.57 -6.84
C ARG A 49 0.30 -10.78 -7.10
N GLY A 50 1.57 -10.56 -7.41
CA GLY A 50 2.56 -11.61 -7.62
C GLY A 50 2.74 -12.47 -6.38
N TYR A 51 3.01 -11.85 -5.22
CA TYR A 51 3.24 -12.64 -4.01
C TYR A 51 1.96 -13.35 -3.53
N VAL A 52 0.78 -12.72 -3.64
CA VAL A 52 -0.49 -13.38 -3.29
C VAL A 52 -0.75 -14.58 -4.20
N ALA A 53 -0.48 -14.45 -5.51
CA ALA A 53 -0.62 -15.58 -6.45
C ALA A 53 0.33 -16.73 -6.11
N ARG A 54 1.59 -16.44 -5.76
CA ARG A 54 2.56 -17.47 -5.34
C ARG A 54 2.15 -18.16 -4.03
N ILE A 55 1.55 -17.43 -3.08
CA ILE A 55 0.97 -18.03 -1.87
C ILE A 55 -0.19 -18.97 -2.23
N ALA A 56 -1.09 -18.57 -3.14
CA ALA A 56 -2.20 -19.41 -3.59
C ALA A 56 -1.75 -20.74 -4.25
N GLU A 57 -0.57 -20.75 -4.85
CA GLU A 57 0.10 -21.93 -5.43
C GLU A 57 0.93 -22.74 -4.39
N GLY A 58 1.07 -22.26 -3.15
CA GLY A 58 1.91 -22.90 -2.13
C GLY A 58 3.42 -22.61 -2.25
N LYS A 59 3.81 -21.66 -3.10
CA LYS A 59 5.20 -21.27 -3.37
C LYS A 59 5.65 -20.12 -2.48
N PHE A 60 5.77 -20.39 -1.18
CA PHE A 60 5.96 -19.35 -0.17
C PHE A 60 7.32 -18.64 -0.26
N GLN A 61 8.39 -19.35 -0.65
CA GLN A 61 9.70 -18.73 -0.85
C GLN A 61 9.65 -17.69 -1.97
N GLU A 62 9.11 -18.06 -3.13
CA GLU A 62 9.01 -17.15 -4.28
C GLU A 62 8.11 -15.95 -3.98
N ALA A 63 7.05 -16.13 -3.18
CA ALA A 63 6.24 -15.03 -2.69
C ALA A 63 7.05 -14.05 -1.82
N LEU A 64 7.89 -14.56 -0.93
CA LEU A 64 8.74 -13.76 -0.08
C LEU A 64 9.83 -13.02 -0.87
N ASP A 65 10.41 -13.67 -1.87
CA ASP A 65 11.43 -13.08 -2.75
C ASP A 65 10.84 -11.88 -3.51
N LEU A 66 9.62 -12.01 -4.06
CA LEU A 66 8.89 -10.92 -4.70
C LEU A 66 8.62 -9.73 -3.76
N ILE A 67 8.33 -10.00 -2.48
CA ILE A 67 8.17 -8.92 -1.49
C ILE A 67 9.51 -8.20 -1.27
N ARG A 68 10.60 -8.95 -1.15
CA ARG A 68 11.96 -8.43 -0.87
C ARG A 68 12.60 -7.68 -2.03
N GLU A 69 12.04 -7.75 -3.23
CA GLU A 69 12.43 -6.85 -4.32
C GLU A 69 12.25 -5.38 -3.94
N ARG A 70 11.23 -5.07 -3.12
CA ARG A 70 10.85 -3.68 -2.77
C ARG A 70 10.73 -3.44 -1.27
N LEU A 71 10.69 -4.46 -0.43
CA LEU A 71 10.44 -4.32 1.01
C LEU A 71 11.37 -5.24 1.83
N PRO A 72 12.36 -4.68 2.55
CA PRO A 72 13.29 -5.50 3.33
C PRO A 72 12.74 -6.00 4.67
N LEU A 73 11.60 -5.46 5.13
CA LEU A 73 11.01 -5.74 6.44
C LEU A 73 9.60 -6.38 6.33
N PRO A 74 9.42 -7.49 5.58
CA PRO A 74 8.11 -8.10 5.37
C PRO A 74 7.41 -8.55 6.66
N GLY A 75 8.15 -9.08 7.65
CA GLY A 75 7.64 -9.54 8.94
C GLY A 75 7.14 -8.40 9.81
N VAL A 76 7.87 -7.28 9.85
CA VAL A 76 7.43 -6.04 10.52
C VAL A 76 6.18 -5.47 9.83
N LEU A 77 6.22 -5.25 8.52
CA LEU A 77 5.09 -4.64 7.78
C LEU A 77 3.88 -5.58 7.67
N GLY A 78 4.06 -6.88 7.85
CA GLY A 78 2.98 -7.84 8.03
C GLY A 78 2.21 -7.64 9.35
N ARG A 79 2.77 -6.91 10.31
CA ARG A 79 2.16 -6.62 11.61
C ARG A 79 1.64 -5.18 11.69
N VAL A 80 2.46 -4.21 11.31
CA VAL A 80 2.19 -2.80 11.63
C VAL A 80 1.61 -1.98 10.47
N CYS A 81 1.59 -2.52 9.25
CA CYS A 81 1.12 -1.77 8.08
C CYS A 81 -0.40 -1.46 8.20
N PRO A 82 -0.82 -0.22 7.92
CA PRO A 82 -2.23 0.16 7.85
C PRO A 82 -2.91 -0.28 6.54
N HIS A 83 -2.22 -1.08 5.72
CA HIS A 83 -2.78 -1.81 4.58
C HIS A 83 -3.62 -0.97 3.58
N PRO A 84 -3.13 0.17 3.06
CA PRO A 84 -3.85 0.95 2.03
C PRO A 84 -4.15 0.12 0.76
N CYS A 85 -3.35 -0.93 0.54
CA CYS A 85 -3.56 -1.94 -0.50
C CYS A 85 -4.88 -2.72 -0.37
N GLU A 86 -5.38 -2.92 0.85
CA GLU A 86 -6.64 -3.63 1.12
C GLU A 86 -7.85 -2.70 0.97
N GLU A 87 -7.71 -1.40 1.28
CA GLU A 87 -8.76 -0.40 1.05
C GLU A 87 -9.14 -0.30 -0.43
N MET A 88 -8.12 -0.28 -1.30
CA MET A 88 -8.30 -0.24 -2.75
C MET A 88 -8.50 -1.62 -3.39
N CYS A 89 -8.67 -2.68 -2.59
CA CYS A 89 -8.91 -4.02 -3.12
C CYS A 89 -10.27 -4.08 -3.83
N ARG A 90 -10.29 -4.48 -5.10
CA ARG A 90 -11.53 -4.63 -5.89
C ARG A 90 -12.52 -5.65 -5.31
N ARG A 91 -12.06 -6.55 -4.43
CA ARG A 91 -12.91 -7.52 -3.77
C ARG A 91 -13.89 -6.87 -2.77
N ASN A 92 -13.60 -5.67 -2.26
CA ASN A 92 -14.54 -4.86 -1.46
C ASN A 92 -15.86 -4.56 -2.19
N GLY A 93 -15.88 -4.64 -3.53
CA GLY A 93 -17.11 -4.51 -4.32
C GLY A 93 -17.97 -5.78 -4.41
N ILE A 94 -17.52 -6.91 -3.85
CA ILE A 94 -18.20 -8.22 -3.87
C ILE A 94 -18.49 -8.68 -2.44
N ASP A 95 -17.43 -8.78 -1.63
CA ASP A 95 -17.46 -9.11 -0.22
C ASP A 95 -16.43 -8.26 0.55
N GLU A 96 -15.32 -8.86 0.99
CA GLU A 96 -14.26 -8.20 1.77
C GLU A 96 -12.90 -8.35 1.08
N ALA A 97 -12.01 -7.38 1.29
CA ALA A 97 -10.65 -7.41 0.80
C ALA A 97 -9.92 -8.74 1.08
N VAL A 98 -8.97 -9.05 0.20
CA VAL A 98 -7.95 -10.06 0.50
C VAL A 98 -7.07 -9.53 1.62
N SER A 99 -6.72 -10.38 2.59
CA SER A 99 -5.89 -10.07 3.75
C SER A 99 -4.40 -9.96 3.39
N ILE A 100 -4.09 -9.02 2.50
CA ILE A 100 -2.78 -8.76 1.91
C ILE A 100 -1.69 -8.54 2.97
N ARG A 101 -2.00 -7.85 4.08
CA ARG A 101 -1.09 -7.65 5.22
C ARG A 101 -0.77 -8.97 5.91
N LEU A 102 -1.79 -9.77 6.23
CA LEU A 102 -1.62 -11.04 6.93
C LEU A 102 -0.95 -12.11 6.06
N LEU A 103 -1.20 -12.11 4.75
CA LEU A 103 -0.50 -12.97 3.80
C LEU A 103 1.00 -12.64 3.73
N LYS A 104 1.36 -11.35 3.79
CA LYS A 104 2.76 -10.90 3.89
C LYS A 104 3.41 -11.35 5.19
N ARG A 105 2.69 -11.20 6.32
CA ARG A 105 3.15 -11.72 7.61
C ARG A 105 3.40 -13.22 7.54
N PHE A 106 2.44 -13.98 7.02
CA PHE A 106 2.52 -15.44 6.95
C PHE A 106 3.80 -15.92 6.25
N VAL A 107 4.15 -15.38 5.08
CA VAL A 107 5.36 -15.84 4.36
C VAL A 107 6.66 -15.46 5.07
N ALA A 108 6.67 -14.33 5.78
CA ALA A 108 7.82 -13.92 6.60
C ALA A 108 8.00 -14.82 7.83
N ASP A 109 6.90 -15.11 8.54
CA ASP A 109 6.88 -16.00 9.70
C ASP A 109 7.25 -17.44 9.28
N TRP A 110 6.71 -17.92 8.14
CA TRP A 110 7.02 -19.23 7.57
C TRP A 110 8.51 -19.43 7.28
N GLU A 111 9.19 -18.41 6.74
CA GLU A 111 10.64 -18.51 6.48
C GLU A 111 11.39 -18.72 7.80
N TRP A 112 11.06 -17.92 8.82
CA TRP A 112 11.72 -18.01 10.11
C TRP A 112 11.49 -19.36 10.77
N GLU A 113 10.25 -19.83 10.80
CA GLU A 113 9.89 -21.14 11.39
C GLU A 113 10.60 -22.29 10.69
N ARG A 114 10.76 -22.22 9.35
CA ARG A 114 11.35 -23.30 8.57
C ARG A 114 12.88 -23.27 8.56
N LYS A 115 13.49 -22.09 8.50
CA LYS A 115 14.94 -21.94 8.31
C LYS A 115 15.68 -21.56 9.60
N GLY A 116 15.00 -20.98 10.59
CA GLY A 116 15.61 -20.44 11.80
C GLY A 116 16.54 -19.23 11.56
N LYS A 117 16.62 -18.73 10.32
CA LYS A 117 17.43 -17.58 9.92
C LYS A 117 16.82 -16.89 8.71
N ILE A 118 17.05 -15.59 8.59
CA ILE A 118 16.76 -14.80 7.39
C ILE A 118 18.08 -14.57 6.67
N ASP A 119 18.17 -15.02 5.42
CA ASP A 119 19.38 -14.94 4.61
C ASP A 119 19.10 -14.05 3.39
N LEU A 120 19.66 -12.83 3.40
CA LEU A 120 19.54 -11.85 2.31
C LEU A 120 20.76 -11.90 1.37
N GLY A 121 21.65 -12.88 1.55
CA GLY A 121 22.94 -12.93 0.88
C GLY A 121 23.95 -11.93 1.44
N LYS A 122 25.11 -11.86 0.78
CA LYS A 122 26.16 -10.86 1.05
C LYS A 122 26.13 -9.79 -0.01
N MET A 123 26.52 -8.58 0.38
CA MET A 123 26.79 -7.49 -0.55
C MET A 123 27.76 -7.95 -1.65
N PRO A 124 27.46 -7.72 -2.94
CA PRO A 124 28.35 -8.09 -4.02
C PRO A 124 29.64 -7.26 -3.99
N VAL A 125 30.72 -7.84 -4.55
CA VAL A 125 31.98 -7.14 -4.79
C VAL A 125 32.02 -6.70 -6.25
N ASN A 126 31.91 -5.40 -6.49
CA ASN A 126 31.90 -4.73 -7.79
C ASN A 126 32.52 -3.32 -7.69
N GLU A 127 32.32 -2.48 -8.70
CA GLU A 127 32.86 -1.12 -8.74
C GLU A 127 32.31 -0.19 -7.65
N ASN A 128 31.16 -0.50 -7.06
CA ASN A 128 30.50 0.33 -6.05
C ASN A 128 31.19 0.25 -4.67
N ASN A 129 32.00 -0.79 -4.41
CA ASN A 129 32.69 -0.96 -3.13
C ASN A 129 33.75 0.12 -2.86
N LYS A 130 34.07 0.97 -3.85
CA LYS A 130 34.95 2.14 -3.68
C LYS A 130 34.25 3.29 -2.96
N TYR A 131 32.92 3.40 -3.10
CA TYR A 131 32.13 4.45 -2.48
C TYR A 131 31.68 4.07 -1.07
N LYS A 132 31.62 5.07 -0.18
CA LYS A 132 31.18 4.98 1.20
C LYS A 132 29.94 5.86 1.40
N ILE A 133 28.91 5.31 2.01
CA ILE A 133 27.64 6.01 2.25
C ILE A 133 27.35 6.04 3.75
N ALA A 134 27.05 7.23 4.27
CA ALA A 134 26.57 7.40 5.64
C ALA A 134 25.04 7.51 5.66
N ILE A 135 24.41 6.77 6.57
CA ILE A 135 22.97 6.85 6.84
C ILE A 135 22.78 7.32 8.27
N ILE A 136 22.06 8.41 8.48
CA ILE A 136 21.77 8.96 9.81
C ILE A 136 20.36 8.50 10.21
N GLY A 137 20.30 7.58 11.19
CA GLY A 137 19.08 6.96 11.70
C GLY A 137 18.84 5.54 11.15
N SER A 138 18.53 4.61 12.05
CA SER A 138 18.24 3.20 11.74
C SER A 138 16.73 2.90 11.66
N GLY A 139 15.90 3.91 11.41
CA GLY A 139 14.46 3.73 11.18
C GLY A 139 14.16 3.00 9.86
N PRO A 140 12.87 2.80 9.53
CA PRO A 140 12.46 2.09 8.31
C PRO A 140 13.07 2.66 7.02
N ALA A 141 13.16 3.99 6.91
CA ALA A 141 13.77 4.65 5.76
C ALA A 141 15.27 4.35 5.66
N GLY A 142 16.01 4.50 6.77
CA GLY A 142 17.45 4.24 6.82
C GLY A 142 17.80 2.78 6.55
N LEU A 143 17.07 1.84 7.17
CA LEU A 143 17.25 0.40 6.92
C LEU A 143 16.94 0.02 5.47
N THR A 144 15.93 0.65 4.87
CA THR A 144 15.59 0.39 3.46
C THR A 144 16.64 0.95 2.51
N ALA A 145 17.12 2.17 2.74
CA ALA A 145 18.22 2.74 1.97
C ALA A 145 19.48 1.86 2.09
N ALA A 146 19.82 1.43 3.31
CA ALA A 146 20.95 0.55 3.56
C ALA A 146 20.84 -0.78 2.80
N TYR A 147 19.67 -1.40 2.84
CA TYR A 147 19.39 -2.65 2.12
C TYR A 147 19.56 -2.50 0.61
N GLU A 148 18.94 -1.49 -0.01
CA GLU A 148 19.01 -1.29 -1.47
C GLU A 148 20.42 -0.93 -1.94
N LEU A 149 21.16 -0.13 -1.16
CA LEU A 149 22.55 0.23 -1.44
C LEU A 149 23.49 -0.98 -1.25
N ALA A 150 23.29 -1.78 -0.20
CA ALA A 150 24.06 -3.00 0.03
C ALA A 150 23.83 -4.02 -1.09
N LYS A 151 22.60 -4.16 -1.63
CA LYS A 151 22.34 -5.00 -2.82
C LYS A 151 23.16 -4.58 -4.04
N LYS A 152 23.49 -3.29 -4.15
CA LYS A 152 24.27 -2.73 -5.26
C LYS A 152 25.79 -2.79 -5.04
N GLY A 153 26.29 -3.15 -3.86
CA GLY A 153 27.74 -3.26 -3.60
C GLY A 153 28.36 -2.08 -2.81
N TYR A 154 27.56 -1.13 -2.32
CA TYR A 154 28.06 0.05 -1.62
C TYR A 154 28.44 -0.22 -0.17
N LYS A 155 29.54 0.38 0.32
CA LYS A 155 29.89 0.34 1.74
C LYS A 155 29.01 1.31 2.53
N VAL A 156 28.09 0.75 3.32
CA VAL A 156 27.12 1.54 4.09
C VAL A 156 27.43 1.51 5.59
N THR A 157 27.46 2.67 6.22
CA THR A 157 27.49 2.81 7.69
C THR A 157 26.25 3.56 8.17
N ILE A 158 25.48 2.95 9.07
CA ILE A 158 24.35 3.58 9.76
C ILE A 158 24.83 4.17 11.09
N PHE A 159 24.48 5.42 11.36
CA PHE A 159 24.70 6.12 12.63
C PHE A 159 23.35 6.25 13.36
N GLU A 160 23.22 5.57 14.49
CA GLU A 160 21.98 5.51 15.27
C GLU A 160 22.22 6.11 16.66
N ALA A 161 21.37 7.08 17.02
CA ALA A 161 21.48 7.79 18.30
C ALA A 161 21.11 6.91 19.50
N LEU A 162 20.21 5.95 19.31
CA LEU A 162 19.71 5.06 20.34
C LEU A 162 20.63 3.84 20.58
N PRO A 163 20.49 3.16 21.74
CA PRO A 163 21.20 1.90 22.01
C PRO A 163 20.63 0.70 21.24
N VAL A 164 19.58 0.89 20.44
CA VAL A 164 18.89 -0.16 19.68
C VAL A 164 18.60 0.29 18.26
N ALA A 165 18.65 -0.65 17.32
CA ALA A 165 18.34 -0.38 15.91
C ALA A 165 16.83 -0.54 15.62
N GLY A 166 16.34 0.17 14.60
CA GLY A 166 14.96 0.12 14.13
C GLY A 166 14.17 1.42 14.30
N GLY A 167 14.77 2.45 14.93
CA GLY A 167 14.13 3.74 15.16
C GLY A 167 12.75 3.61 15.83
N MET A 168 11.74 4.30 15.31
CA MET A 168 10.36 4.24 15.83
C MET A 168 9.73 2.83 15.79
N LEU A 169 10.21 1.89 14.98
CA LEU A 169 9.76 0.49 15.07
C LEU A 169 10.18 -0.14 16.40
N ALA A 170 11.40 0.17 16.85
CA ALA A 170 11.96 -0.37 18.07
C ALA A 170 11.37 0.31 19.31
N VAL A 171 11.19 1.63 19.28
CA VAL A 171 10.83 2.39 20.49
C VAL A 171 9.41 2.98 20.48
N GLY A 172 8.78 3.13 19.32
CA GLY A 172 7.44 3.70 19.22
C GLY A 172 6.33 2.66 19.25
N ILE A 173 6.54 1.49 18.64
CA ILE A 173 5.50 0.46 18.50
C ILE A 173 5.60 -0.57 19.64
N PRO A 174 4.55 -0.76 20.46
CA PRO A 174 4.55 -1.73 21.55
C PRO A 174 4.74 -3.18 21.10
N SER A 175 5.37 -3.99 21.97
CA SER A 175 5.66 -5.41 21.73
C SER A 175 4.43 -6.28 21.43
N TYR A 176 3.24 -5.90 21.92
CA TYR A 176 1.99 -6.62 21.65
C TYR A 176 1.52 -6.45 20.19
N ARG A 177 2.00 -5.43 19.48
CA ARG A 177 1.78 -5.20 18.03
C ARG A 177 3.00 -5.59 17.20
N LEU A 178 4.20 -5.27 17.67
CA LEU A 178 5.45 -5.59 17.00
C LEU A 178 6.46 -6.23 17.97
N PRO A 179 6.53 -7.57 18.01
CA PRO A 179 7.52 -8.26 18.82
C PRO A 179 8.95 -7.82 18.49
N LYS A 180 9.76 -7.57 19.53
CA LYS A 180 11.12 -7.06 19.36
C LYS A 180 12.06 -8.05 18.69
N ASP A 181 11.83 -9.34 18.89
CA ASP A 181 12.57 -10.41 18.23
C ASP A 181 12.32 -10.43 16.72
N VAL A 182 11.08 -10.21 16.27
CA VAL A 182 10.75 -10.11 14.84
C VAL A 182 11.51 -8.95 14.19
N LEU A 183 11.45 -7.76 14.79
CA LEU A 183 12.21 -6.61 14.29
C LEU A 183 13.72 -6.90 14.27
N LYS A 184 14.25 -7.44 15.37
CA LYS A 184 15.68 -7.75 15.50
C LYS A 184 16.14 -8.71 14.41
N ARG A 185 15.38 -9.76 14.11
CA ARG A 185 15.73 -10.75 13.06
C ARG A 185 15.86 -10.11 11.68
N GLU A 186 14.94 -9.22 11.32
CA GLU A 186 14.99 -8.56 10.00
C GLU A 186 16.09 -7.49 9.93
N VAL A 187 16.33 -6.76 11.01
CA VAL A 187 17.46 -5.82 11.11
C VAL A 187 18.79 -6.57 11.01
N ASP A 188 18.97 -7.64 11.81
CA ASP A 188 20.17 -8.47 11.79
C ASP A 188 20.42 -9.04 10.39
N ALA A 189 19.36 -9.41 9.64
CA ALA A 189 19.49 -9.89 8.28
C ALA A 189 20.09 -8.84 7.33
N ILE A 190 19.70 -7.56 7.47
CA ILE A 190 20.27 -6.45 6.69
C ILE A 190 21.74 -6.24 7.09
N LEU A 191 22.05 -6.22 8.38
CA LEU A 191 23.42 -6.08 8.87
C LEU A 191 24.32 -7.22 8.38
N ASN A 192 23.79 -8.44 8.35
CA ASN A 192 24.49 -9.63 7.87
C ASN A 192 24.88 -9.56 6.39
N MET A 193 24.29 -8.66 5.59
CA MET A 193 24.73 -8.41 4.22
C MET A 193 26.12 -7.74 4.15
N GLY A 194 26.57 -7.10 5.25
CA GLY A 194 27.80 -6.30 5.32
C GLY A 194 27.56 -4.82 5.63
N VAL A 195 26.34 -4.44 6.03
CA VAL A 195 26.02 -3.08 6.49
C VAL A 195 26.57 -2.89 7.90
N GLU A 196 27.32 -1.81 8.12
CA GLU A 196 27.81 -1.45 9.45
C GLU A 196 26.79 -0.57 10.17
N ILE A 197 26.66 -0.73 11.49
CA ILE A 197 25.84 0.15 12.34
C ILE A 197 26.62 0.59 13.57
N LYS A 198 26.54 1.88 13.89
CA LYS A 198 27.10 2.51 15.09
C LYS A 198 25.94 3.01 15.95
N LEU A 199 25.59 2.21 16.96
CA LEU A 199 24.60 2.57 17.98
C LEU A 199 25.19 3.60 18.95
N ASN A 200 24.32 4.28 19.72
CA ASN A 200 24.73 5.33 20.67
C ASN A 200 25.61 6.43 20.04
N THR A 201 25.36 6.76 18.76
CA THR A 201 26.12 7.76 18.03
C THR A 201 25.16 8.81 17.47
N LYS A 202 24.95 9.90 18.22
CA LYS A 202 24.10 11.03 17.80
C LYS A 202 24.91 12.01 16.95
N VAL A 203 24.55 12.12 15.67
CA VAL A 203 25.13 13.14 14.78
C VAL A 203 24.75 14.55 15.27
N GLY A 204 25.71 15.46 15.28
CA GLY A 204 25.63 16.78 15.91
C GLY A 204 26.12 16.83 17.36
N LYS A 205 26.39 15.68 17.99
CA LYS A 205 26.94 15.59 19.35
C LYS A 205 28.19 14.72 19.41
N ASP A 206 28.08 13.47 18.97
CA ASP A 206 29.16 12.48 19.07
C ASP A 206 30.03 12.45 17.80
N VAL A 207 29.43 12.80 16.65
CA VAL A 207 30.10 13.03 15.35
C VAL A 207 29.44 14.24 14.70
N THR A 208 30.21 15.15 14.12
CA THR A 208 29.66 16.34 13.44
C THR A 208 29.13 16.00 12.04
N PHE A 209 28.26 16.85 11.49
CA PHE A 209 27.76 16.65 10.14
C PHE A 209 28.89 16.83 9.10
N GLU A 210 29.79 17.78 9.35
CA GLU A 210 30.95 18.10 8.52
C GLU A 210 31.91 16.92 8.43
N GLU A 211 32.18 16.24 9.53
CA GLU A 211 33.01 15.03 9.53
C GLU A 211 32.43 13.91 8.66
N LEU A 212 31.11 13.76 8.65
CA LEU A 212 30.46 12.78 7.78
C LEU A 212 30.62 13.18 6.31
N LYS A 213 30.46 14.47 6.00
CA LYS A 213 30.61 15.00 4.63
C LYS A 213 32.02 14.83 4.09
N GLU A 214 33.04 14.93 4.93
CA GLU A 214 34.44 14.70 4.52
C GLU A 214 34.77 13.21 4.31
N LYS A 215 34.14 12.31 5.08
CA LYS A 215 34.50 10.87 5.12
C LYS A 215 33.67 9.99 4.19
N TYR A 216 32.52 10.46 3.72
CA TYR A 216 31.55 9.69 2.94
C TYR A 216 31.18 10.41 1.64
N ASP A 217 30.99 9.63 0.57
CA ASP A 217 30.69 10.15 -0.76
C ASP A 217 29.23 10.58 -0.90
N ALA A 218 28.33 10.06 -0.05
CA ALA A 218 26.94 10.48 0.04
C ALA A 218 26.38 10.28 1.46
N ILE A 219 25.39 11.11 1.83
CA ILE A 219 24.71 11.06 3.12
C ILE A 219 23.20 10.93 2.90
N PHE A 220 22.56 10.02 3.63
CA PHE A 220 21.09 9.94 3.75
C PHE A 220 20.63 10.25 5.17
N ILE A 221 19.70 11.19 5.32
CA ILE A 221 19.13 11.61 6.60
C ILE A 221 17.75 10.96 6.76
N GLY A 222 17.68 9.94 7.63
CA GLY A 222 16.48 9.16 7.96
C GLY A 222 16.16 9.16 9.45
N ILE A 223 16.31 10.32 10.11
CA ILE A 223 16.27 10.48 11.57
C ILE A 223 14.89 10.32 12.22
N GLY A 224 13.81 10.29 11.44
CA GLY A 224 12.44 10.21 11.95
C GLY A 224 12.00 11.44 12.76
N ALA A 225 10.86 11.33 13.43
CA ALA A 225 10.27 12.40 14.26
C ALA A 225 10.17 11.97 15.72
N HIS A 226 11.26 12.14 16.48
CA HIS A 226 11.39 11.62 17.85
C HIS A 226 11.05 12.63 18.97
N LEU A 227 10.79 13.90 18.65
CA LEU A 227 10.48 14.95 19.63
C LEU A 227 8.98 15.11 19.83
N ASN A 228 8.58 15.52 21.04
CA ASN A 228 7.18 15.66 21.46
C ASN A 228 6.70 17.11 21.35
N ARG A 229 5.45 17.31 20.91
CA ARG A 229 4.77 18.61 21.03
C ARG A 229 4.26 18.85 22.45
N LYS A 230 4.35 20.10 22.90
CA LYS A 230 3.81 20.59 24.17
C LYS A 230 2.36 21.08 24.01
N LEU A 231 1.57 20.95 25.07
CA LEU A 231 0.22 21.49 25.21
C LEU A 231 0.22 23.00 25.36
N GLU A 232 1.28 23.57 25.95
CA GLU A 232 1.42 24.99 26.25
C GLU A 232 0.34 25.50 27.21
N ILE A 233 0.04 24.70 28.24
CA ILE A 233 -0.94 25.00 29.30
C ILE A 233 -0.30 25.04 30.68
N GLU A 234 -0.97 25.68 31.63
CA GLU A 234 -0.54 25.70 33.04
C GLU A 234 -0.46 24.28 33.61
N GLY A 235 0.60 24.01 34.39
CA GLY A 235 0.82 22.72 35.05
C GLY A 235 1.48 21.63 34.20
N GLU A 236 1.86 21.93 32.94
CA GLU A 236 2.52 20.95 32.05
C GLU A 236 3.88 20.45 32.57
N GLU A 237 4.53 21.18 33.46
CA GLU A 237 5.85 20.83 34.04
C GLU A 237 5.74 20.06 35.38
N LEU A 238 4.52 19.67 35.80
CA LEU A 238 4.30 18.90 37.05
C LEU A 238 4.83 17.47 36.96
N GLU A 239 5.27 16.92 38.10
CA GLU A 239 5.63 15.50 38.20
C GLU A 239 4.39 14.63 37.94
N GLY A 240 4.48 13.71 36.98
CA GLY A 240 3.36 12.89 36.50
C GLY A 240 2.80 13.33 35.14
N VAL A 241 3.28 14.44 34.57
CA VAL A 241 3.07 14.77 33.16
C VAL A 241 4.18 14.13 32.33
N ILE A 242 3.82 13.24 31.40
CA ILE A 242 4.77 12.43 30.64
C ILE A 242 4.53 12.63 29.13
N PRO A 243 5.54 12.99 28.34
CA PRO A 243 5.41 13.03 26.89
C PRO A 243 5.14 11.62 26.30
N GLY A 244 4.21 11.51 25.36
CA GLY A 244 3.74 10.23 24.85
C GLY A 244 4.80 9.41 24.11
N VAL A 245 5.68 10.05 23.33
CA VAL A 245 6.78 9.33 22.65
C VAL A 245 7.80 8.81 23.66
N ASP A 246 8.06 9.59 24.71
CA ASP A 246 9.03 9.21 25.74
C ASP A 246 8.46 8.06 26.58
N PHE A 247 7.18 8.13 26.96
CA PHE A 247 6.49 7.02 27.59
C PHE A 247 6.58 5.73 26.77
N LEU A 248 6.19 5.75 25.50
CA LEU A 248 6.25 4.56 24.64
C LEU A 248 7.69 4.06 24.46
N ARG A 249 8.66 4.95 24.35
CA ARG A 249 10.09 4.59 24.27
C ARG A 249 10.52 3.81 25.50
N GLU A 250 10.25 4.34 26.69
CA GLU A 250 10.62 3.69 27.95
C GLU A 250 9.88 2.35 28.12
N VAL A 251 8.60 2.27 27.78
CA VAL A 251 7.84 1.00 27.82
C VAL A 251 8.44 -0.06 26.90
N ASN A 252 8.97 0.34 25.75
CA ASN A 252 9.56 -0.59 24.79
C ASN A 252 10.98 -1.02 25.15
N ILE A 253 11.70 -0.23 25.94
CA ILE A 253 13.08 -0.51 26.38
C ILE A 253 13.09 -1.24 27.73
N ALA A 254 12.32 -0.75 28.70
CA ALA A 254 12.32 -1.20 30.08
C ALA A 254 10.91 -1.15 30.69
N PRO A 255 9.96 -1.99 30.25
CA PRO A 255 8.56 -1.92 30.68
C PRO A 255 8.37 -2.01 32.20
N GLU A 256 9.17 -2.83 32.89
CA GLU A 256 9.10 -2.99 34.34
C GLU A 256 9.54 -1.73 35.10
N ALA A 257 10.46 -0.93 34.53
CA ALA A 257 10.87 0.34 35.13
C ALA A 257 9.74 1.38 35.09
N VAL A 258 8.86 1.29 34.09
CA VAL A 258 7.73 2.19 33.90
C VAL A 258 6.50 1.74 34.71
N ARG A 259 6.36 0.44 35.00
CA ARG A 259 5.20 -0.14 35.67
C ARG A 259 4.81 0.58 36.96
N ALA A 260 5.79 0.88 37.82
CA ALA A 260 5.56 1.56 39.10
C ALA A 260 4.92 2.95 38.98
N VAL A 261 5.00 3.57 37.80
CA VAL A 261 4.41 4.90 37.52
C VAL A 261 2.93 4.79 37.15
N PHE A 262 2.46 3.63 36.71
CA PHE A 262 1.10 3.44 36.17
C PHE A 262 0.23 2.49 37.00
N GLU A 263 0.83 1.54 37.71
CA GLU A 263 0.10 0.52 38.48
C GLU A 263 -0.80 1.15 39.56
N GLY A 264 -2.08 0.80 39.54
CA GLY A 264 -3.10 1.29 40.50
C GLY A 264 -3.47 2.77 40.34
N ARG A 265 -3.15 3.40 39.21
CA ARG A 265 -3.38 4.84 38.98
C ARG A 265 -4.47 5.14 37.96
N LYS A 266 -5.04 6.35 38.05
CA LYS A 266 -5.94 6.95 37.06
C LYS A 266 -5.13 7.77 36.05
N ILE A 267 -5.23 7.43 34.78
CA ILE A 267 -4.40 7.99 33.71
C ILE A 267 -5.26 8.77 32.70
N ALA A 268 -4.89 10.02 32.43
CA ALA A 268 -5.41 10.77 31.29
C ALA A 268 -4.42 10.72 30.11
N ILE A 269 -4.88 10.33 28.93
CA ILE A 269 -4.11 10.37 27.69
C ILE A 269 -4.66 11.49 26.81
N ILE A 270 -3.84 12.48 26.45
CA ILE A 270 -4.27 13.59 25.62
C ILE A 270 -3.89 13.32 24.16
N GLY A 271 -4.87 13.12 23.28
CA GLY A 271 -4.63 12.88 21.87
C GLY A 271 -5.65 11.95 21.22
N GLY A 272 -5.52 11.72 19.92
CA GLY A 272 -6.40 10.81 19.17
C GLY A 272 -5.72 10.09 18.00
N GLY A 273 -4.39 10.18 17.88
CA GLY A 273 -3.63 9.42 16.89
C GLY A 273 -3.17 8.07 17.43
N ASP A 274 -2.48 7.29 16.60
CA ASP A 274 -1.99 5.94 16.97
C ASP A 274 -1.11 5.96 18.23
N VAL A 275 -0.29 6.99 18.44
CA VAL A 275 0.51 7.17 19.66
C VAL A 275 -0.36 7.24 20.91
N ALA A 276 -1.50 7.93 20.85
CA ALA A 276 -2.42 8.04 21.99
C ALA A 276 -3.10 6.70 22.29
N ILE A 277 -3.51 5.96 21.25
CA ILE A 277 -4.10 4.63 21.41
C ILE A 277 -3.08 3.65 21.98
N ASP A 278 -1.87 3.59 21.42
CA ASP A 278 -0.80 2.72 21.92
C ASP A 278 -0.41 3.07 23.36
N ALA A 279 -0.34 4.37 23.69
CA ALA A 279 -0.05 4.81 25.06
C ALA A 279 -1.16 4.36 26.03
N ALA A 280 -2.43 4.54 25.67
CA ALA A 280 -3.55 4.12 26.52
C ALA A 280 -3.54 2.60 26.76
N ARG A 281 -3.31 1.81 25.70
CA ARG A 281 -3.24 0.35 25.75
C ARG A 281 -2.02 -0.17 26.51
N CYS A 282 -0.88 0.54 26.44
CA CYS A 282 0.28 0.27 27.29
C CYS A 282 0.00 0.59 28.76
N ALA A 283 -0.57 1.76 29.06
CA ALA A 283 -0.92 2.14 30.43
C ALA A 283 -1.84 1.10 31.09
N ARG A 284 -2.83 0.60 30.34
CA ARG A 284 -3.71 -0.48 30.80
C ARG A 284 -2.93 -1.76 31.14
N ARG A 285 -1.98 -2.16 30.28
CA ARG A 285 -1.10 -3.34 30.48
C ARG A 285 -0.12 -3.21 31.64
N LEU A 286 0.23 -1.98 31.99
CA LEU A 286 1.08 -1.68 33.15
C LEU A 286 0.30 -1.67 34.48
N GLY A 287 -1.00 -1.97 34.46
CA GLY A 287 -1.81 -2.11 35.67
C GLY A 287 -2.53 -0.84 36.09
N ALA A 288 -2.73 0.13 35.20
CA ALA A 288 -3.58 1.28 35.49
C ALA A 288 -5.03 0.85 35.80
N ASP A 289 -5.61 1.42 36.85
CA ASP A 289 -6.99 1.14 37.30
C ASP A 289 -8.00 1.75 36.33
N GLU A 290 -7.72 2.97 35.87
CA GLU A 290 -8.55 3.70 34.92
C GLU A 290 -7.67 4.39 33.88
N VAL A 291 -8.02 4.26 32.60
CA VAL A 291 -7.36 4.96 31.51
C VAL A 291 -8.42 5.68 30.70
N THR A 292 -8.29 7.01 30.58
CA THR A 292 -9.20 7.84 29.78
C THR A 292 -8.43 8.59 28.70
N ILE A 293 -8.83 8.39 27.45
CA ILE A 293 -8.38 9.20 26.31
C ILE A 293 -9.25 10.45 26.23
N ILE A 294 -8.61 11.62 26.24
CA ILE A 294 -9.23 12.93 26.06
C ILE A 294 -8.90 13.42 24.64
N TYR A 295 -9.94 13.61 23.83
CA TYR A 295 -9.80 14.04 22.45
C TYR A 295 -10.70 15.22 22.12
N ARG A 296 -10.10 16.30 21.60
CA ARG A 296 -10.78 17.57 21.33
C ARG A 296 -11.79 17.57 20.18
N ARG A 297 -11.88 16.48 19.40
CA ARG A 297 -12.86 16.33 18.30
C ARG A 297 -13.73 15.09 18.52
N SER A 298 -14.65 14.81 17.60
CA SER A 298 -15.46 13.60 17.65
C SER A 298 -14.68 12.38 17.16
N ARG A 299 -15.25 11.18 17.39
CA ARG A 299 -14.71 9.91 16.89
C ARG A 299 -14.46 9.94 15.37
N LYS A 300 -15.33 10.59 14.60
CA LYS A 300 -15.23 10.65 13.13
C LYS A 300 -13.97 11.37 12.65
N GLU A 301 -13.49 12.36 13.40
CA GLU A 301 -12.26 13.09 13.07
C GLU A 301 -11.02 12.52 13.77
N MET A 302 -11.12 11.39 14.48
CA MET A 302 -10.00 10.75 15.16
C MET A 302 -9.01 10.18 14.11
N PRO A 303 -7.72 10.54 14.17
CA PRO A 303 -6.73 10.04 13.21
C PRO A 303 -6.40 8.55 13.37
N ALA A 304 -6.56 8.00 14.57
CA ALA A 304 -6.26 6.59 14.83
C ALA A 304 -7.19 5.66 14.04
N ARG A 305 -6.68 4.49 13.69
CA ARG A 305 -7.44 3.48 12.94
C ARG A 305 -8.60 2.94 13.79
N GLU A 306 -9.78 2.84 13.19
CA GLU A 306 -11.01 2.39 13.87
C GLU A 306 -10.86 1.00 14.51
N GLU A 307 -10.07 0.10 13.90
CA GLU A 307 -9.75 -1.21 14.49
C GLU A 307 -8.99 -1.09 15.82
N GLU A 308 -7.99 -0.21 15.91
CA GLU A 308 -7.22 0.01 17.13
C GLU A 308 -8.05 0.72 18.21
N VAL A 309 -8.96 1.62 17.81
CA VAL A 309 -9.92 2.26 18.72
C VAL A 309 -10.84 1.22 19.33
N LYS A 310 -11.40 0.30 18.52
CA LYS A 310 -12.23 -0.81 19.03
C LYS A 310 -11.47 -1.71 19.99
N PHE A 311 -10.21 -2.05 19.70
CA PHE A 311 -9.40 -2.83 20.64
C PHE A 311 -9.15 -2.10 21.96
N ALA A 312 -8.98 -0.78 21.93
CA ALA A 312 -8.87 0.00 23.15
C ALA A 312 -10.16 -0.04 23.98
N GLU A 313 -11.33 0.07 23.34
CA GLU A 313 -12.64 -0.05 24.00
C GLU A 313 -12.85 -1.45 24.60
N GLU A 314 -12.50 -2.52 23.87
CA GLU A 314 -12.54 -3.91 24.34
C GLU A 314 -11.62 -4.15 25.56
N GLU A 315 -10.55 -3.38 25.69
CA GLU A 315 -9.59 -3.42 26.81
C GLU A 315 -10.01 -2.52 28.00
N GLY A 316 -11.20 -1.90 27.91
CA GLY A 316 -11.78 -1.07 28.98
C GLY A 316 -11.24 0.36 29.05
N ILE A 317 -10.68 0.89 27.95
CA ILE A 317 -10.21 2.27 27.89
C ILE A 317 -11.39 3.21 27.63
N ASN A 318 -11.51 4.24 28.47
CA ASN A 318 -12.56 5.24 28.37
C ASN A 318 -12.21 6.31 27.33
N PHE A 319 -13.21 6.84 26.63
CA PHE A 319 -13.04 7.93 25.68
C PHE A 319 -13.90 9.14 26.08
N LYS A 320 -13.27 10.31 26.17
CA LYS A 320 -13.92 11.62 26.26
C LYS A 320 -13.63 12.41 24.98
N PHE A 321 -14.56 12.29 24.04
CA PHE A 321 -14.59 13.08 22.82
C PHE A 321 -15.09 14.50 23.09
N LEU A 322 -14.75 15.42 22.19
CA LEU A 322 -15.15 16.83 22.30
C LEU A 322 -14.72 17.44 23.65
N VAL A 323 -13.52 17.10 24.11
CA VAL A 323 -12.95 17.63 25.35
C VAL A 323 -11.49 18.01 25.12
N ALA A 324 -11.08 19.18 25.60
CA ALA A 324 -9.69 19.62 25.58
C ALA A 324 -9.20 19.98 27.00
N PRO A 325 -7.92 19.74 27.33
CA PRO A 325 -7.37 20.17 28.60
C PRO A 325 -7.16 21.69 28.62
N LYS A 326 -7.48 22.34 29.74
CA LYS A 326 -7.30 23.78 29.99
C LYS A 326 -6.09 24.04 30.88
N ARG A 327 -5.90 23.24 31.93
CA ARG A 327 -4.71 23.23 32.80
C ARG A 327 -4.59 21.91 33.56
N ILE A 328 -3.39 21.61 34.03
CA ILE A 328 -3.10 20.45 34.88
C ILE A 328 -2.96 20.94 36.32
N ILE A 329 -3.68 20.31 37.23
CA ILE A 329 -3.74 20.70 38.64
C ILE A 329 -2.84 19.75 39.43
N GLY A 330 -1.97 20.33 40.25
CA GLY A 330 -1.05 19.58 41.10
C GLY A 330 -1.16 19.90 42.58
N LYS A 331 -0.76 18.94 43.40
CA LYS A 331 -0.58 19.06 44.84
C LYS A 331 0.84 18.59 45.18
N ASP A 332 1.57 19.38 45.97
CA ASP A 332 2.97 19.10 46.35
C ASP A 332 3.90 18.85 45.13
N GLY A 333 3.64 19.55 44.02
CA GLY A 333 4.40 19.43 42.76
C GLY A 333 4.03 18.22 41.88
N LYS A 334 3.07 17.39 42.30
CA LYS A 334 2.61 16.20 41.56
C LYS A 334 1.21 16.39 41.01
N VAL A 335 0.93 15.80 39.85
CA VAL A 335 -0.42 15.79 39.26
C VAL A 335 -1.42 15.14 40.21
N CYS A 336 -2.59 15.78 40.37
CA CYS A 336 -3.74 15.20 41.09
C CYS A 336 -5.07 15.34 40.35
N ALA A 337 -5.15 16.25 39.37
CA ALA A 337 -6.33 16.42 38.54
C ALA A 337 -5.99 17.16 37.23
N ILE A 338 -6.92 17.13 36.28
CA ILE A 338 -6.88 17.91 35.05
C ILE A 338 -8.20 18.67 34.89
N GLU A 339 -8.10 19.98 34.62
CA GLU A 339 -9.25 20.81 34.27
C GLU A 339 -9.42 20.78 32.76
N CYS A 340 -10.62 20.44 32.32
CA CYS A 340 -10.99 20.26 30.92
C CYS A 340 -12.14 21.20 30.55
N ILE A 341 -12.30 21.45 29.26
CA ILE A 341 -13.40 22.21 28.67
C ILE A 341 -14.08 21.39 27.57
N GLU A 342 -15.40 21.45 27.47
CA GLU A 342 -16.12 20.84 26.36
C GLU A 342 -15.85 21.62 25.06
N MET A 343 -15.85 20.90 23.94
CA MET A 343 -15.65 21.44 22.62
C MET A 343 -16.91 21.23 21.78
N GLU A 344 -17.15 22.13 20.84
CA GLU A 344 -18.09 21.91 19.73
C GLU A 344 -17.34 21.90 18.40
N LEU A 345 -17.95 21.30 17.38
CA LEU A 345 -17.34 21.23 16.05
C LEU A 345 -17.76 22.45 15.23
N GLY A 346 -16.79 23.28 14.86
CA GLY A 346 -16.94 24.34 13.86
C GLY A 346 -16.80 23.82 12.43
N GLU A 347 -16.48 24.76 11.53
CA GLU A 347 -16.22 24.47 10.12
C GLU A 347 -14.96 23.59 9.93
N PRO A 348 -14.90 22.80 8.84
CA PRO A 348 -13.70 22.07 8.43
C PRO A 348 -12.45 22.96 8.33
N ASP A 349 -11.31 22.43 8.75
CA ASP A 349 -9.97 22.98 8.47
C ASP A 349 -9.49 22.60 7.05
N GLU A 350 -8.28 23.04 6.68
CA GLU A 350 -7.67 22.76 5.37
C GLU A 350 -7.49 21.26 5.09
N SER A 351 -7.47 20.42 6.14
CA SER A 351 -7.43 18.95 6.00
C SER A 351 -8.82 18.33 5.87
N GLY A 352 -9.88 19.14 5.82
CA GLY A 352 -11.28 18.69 5.80
C GLY A 352 -11.82 18.27 7.17
N ARG A 353 -11.04 18.38 8.26
CA ARG A 353 -11.46 17.98 9.60
C ARG A 353 -12.10 19.16 10.33
N ARG A 354 -13.25 18.95 10.96
CA ARG A 354 -13.93 20.02 11.71
C ARG A 354 -13.06 20.59 12.83
N ARG A 355 -13.02 21.93 12.91
CA ARG A 355 -12.25 22.64 13.95
C ARG A 355 -12.92 22.47 15.31
N PRO A 356 -12.18 22.17 16.38
CA PRO A 356 -12.74 22.16 17.72
C PRO A 356 -12.80 23.60 18.25
N ILE A 357 -13.97 24.00 18.76
CA ILE A 357 -14.23 25.33 19.34
C ILE A 357 -14.57 25.15 20.82
N PRO A 358 -13.91 25.85 21.77
CA PRO A 358 -14.25 25.76 23.18
C PRO A 358 -15.67 26.25 23.48
N LYS A 359 -16.38 25.50 24.31
CA LYS A 359 -17.69 25.90 24.86
C LYS A 359 -17.47 26.56 26.21
N GLU A 360 -17.37 27.88 26.22
CA GLU A 360 -17.12 28.67 27.45
C GLU A 360 -18.15 28.36 28.55
N GLY A 361 -17.70 28.23 29.79
CA GLY A 361 -18.55 27.89 30.95
C GLY A 361 -18.87 26.40 31.12
N SER A 362 -18.28 25.53 30.30
CA SER A 362 -18.42 24.06 30.39
C SER A 362 -17.25 23.38 31.12
N GLU A 363 -16.43 24.13 31.84
CA GLU A 363 -15.25 23.60 32.51
C GLU A 363 -15.59 22.61 33.60
N PHE A 364 -14.81 21.54 33.69
CA PHE A 364 -14.94 20.52 34.71
C PHE A 364 -13.58 19.92 35.07
N ILE A 365 -13.50 19.33 36.26
CA ILE A 365 -12.27 18.74 36.78
C ILE A 365 -12.41 17.21 36.77
N MET A 366 -11.36 16.53 36.31
CA MET A 366 -11.20 15.09 36.42
C MET A 366 -10.02 14.75 37.31
N GLU A 367 -10.24 13.90 38.32
CA GLU A 367 -9.15 13.36 39.15
C GLU A 367 -8.31 12.38 38.33
N VAL A 368 -7.00 12.65 38.25
CA VAL A 368 -6.02 11.82 37.56
C VAL A 368 -4.68 11.92 38.26
N ASP A 369 -3.91 10.83 38.28
CA ASP A 369 -2.60 10.78 38.93
C ASP A 369 -1.46 11.00 37.94
N THR A 370 -1.70 10.72 36.65
CA THR A 370 -0.71 10.83 35.56
C THR A 370 -1.39 11.34 34.29
N VAL A 371 -0.72 12.25 33.58
CA VAL A 371 -1.17 12.77 32.28
C VAL A 371 -0.13 12.42 31.22
N VAL A 372 -0.53 11.72 30.17
CA VAL A 372 0.33 11.42 29.02
C VAL A 372 -0.05 12.29 27.83
N VAL A 373 0.92 13.05 27.30
CA VAL A 373 0.68 14.02 26.23
C VAL A 373 1.08 13.44 24.86
N ALA A 374 0.11 13.09 24.02
CA ALA A 374 0.29 12.41 22.74
C ALA A 374 -0.32 13.20 21.56
N ILE A 375 0.03 14.48 21.45
CA ILE A 375 -0.58 15.43 20.49
C ILE A 375 0.24 15.70 19.21
N GLY A 376 1.34 14.98 19.00
CA GLY A 376 2.12 15.03 17.77
C GLY A 376 3.62 15.00 17.99
N GLN A 377 4.34 14.76 16.89
CA GLN A 377 5.79 14.56 16.90
C GLN A 377 6.46 15.46 15.84
N TYR A 378 7.76 15.71 16.00
CA TYR A 378 8.57 16.42 15.01
C TYR A 378 10.06 15.98 15.05
N PRO A 379 10.82 16.19 13.97
CA PRO A 379 12.24 15.83 13.91
C PRO A 379 13.15 16.82 14.66
N ASP A 380 14.26 16.33 15.21
CA ASP A 380 15.35 17.16 15.72
C ASP A 380 16.26 17.59 14.54
N LEU A 381 16.15 18.85 14.13
CA LEU A 381 16.89 19.41 12.98
C LEU A 381 18.07 20.30 13.41
N SER A 382 18.37 20.35 14.71
CA SER A 382 19.32 21.32 15.29
C SER A 382 20.76 21.12 14.81
N PHE A 383 21.12 19.91 14.40
CA PHE A 383 22.46 19.56 13.93
C PHE A 383 22.69 19.81 12.43
N LEU A 384 21.65 20.16 11.67
CA LEU A 384 21.75 20.29 10.23
C LEU A 384 22.33 21.65 9.83
N PRO A 385 23.28 21.69 8.89
CA PRO A 385 23.88 22.92 8.39
C PRO A 385 22.84 23.81 7.68
N GLU A 386 23.16 25.09 7.49
CA GLU A 386 22.22 26.09 6.95
C GLU A 386 21.85 25.85 5.49
N GLU A 387 22.73 25.24 4.69
CA GLU A 387 22.49 24.97 3.28
C GLU A 387 21.41 23.92 3.05
N ILE A 388 21.06 23.12 4.07
CA ILE A 388 19.90 22.23 4.04
C ILE A 388 18.66 23.04 4.40
N LYS A 389 17.79 23.26 3.41
CA LYS A 389 16.53 23.98 3.58
C LYS A 389 15.61 23.21 4.54
N LYS A 390 15.12 23.93 5.54
CA LYS A 390 14.25 23.42 6.61
C LYS A 390 12.93 24.17 6.59
N THR A 391 11.86 23.50 6.98
CA THR A 391 10.58 24.12 7.34
C THR A 391 10.33 23.92 8.83
N LYS A 392 9.25 24.52 9.36
CA LYS A 392 8.79 24.24 10.73
C LYS A 392 8.34 22.77 10.95
N TRP A 393 8.23 21.98 9.88
CA TRP A 393 7.73 20.60 9.91
C TRP A 393 8.82 19.55 9.67
N GLY A 394 9.90 19.90 8.98
CA GLY A 394 10.89 18.93 8.51
C GLY A 394 11.89 19.50 7.51
N ILE A 395 12.69 18.62 6.93
CA ILE A 395 13.66 18.88 5.87
C ILE A 395 12.93 19.03 4.54
N VAL A 396 13.33 20.01 3.73
CA VAL A 396 12.87 20.13 2.34
C VAL A 396 13.70 19.18 1.47
N ALA A 397 13.05 18.17 0.90
CA ALA A 397 13.65 17.25 -0.05
C ALA A 397 12.74 17.10 -1.28
N ASP A 398 13.34 16.81 -2.43
CA ASP A 398 12.63 16.50 -3.66
C ASP A 398 11.83 15.20 -3.50
N ASP A 399 10.54 15.23 -3.86
CA ASP A 399 9.59 14.14 -3.64
C ASP A 399 9.85 12.92 -4.54
N THR A 400 10.53 13.11 -5.66
CA THR A 400 10.90 12.04 -6.57
C THR A 400 12.24 11.42 -6.17
N THR A 401 13.27 12.23 -5.95
CA THR A 401 14.66 11.78 -5.79
C THR A 401 15.14 11.71 -4.35
N ALA A 402 14.41 12.29 -3.40
CA ALA A 402 14.86 12.49 -2.02
C ALA A 402 16.09 13.40 -1.86
N ALA A 403 16.52 14.10 -2.91
CA ALA A 403 17.64 15.04 -2.84
C ALA A 403 17.28 16.27 -2.00
N THR A 404 18.21 16.73 -1.16
CA THR A 404 18.06 18.00 -0.43
C THR A 404 18.63 19.17 -1.24
N SER A 405 18.61 20.37 -0.65
CA SER A 405 19.30 21.54 -1.25
C SER A 405 20.83 21.48 -1.14
N MET A 406 21.40 20.54 -0.39
CA MET A 406 22.84 20.31 -0.34
C MET A 406 23.23 19.13 -1.24
N GLU A 407 24.20 19.35 -2.13
CA GLU A 407 24.72 18.32 -3.02
C GLU A 407 25.29 17.12 -2.23
N GLY A 408 25.02 15.91 -2.72
CA GLY A 408 25.43 14.65 -2.08
C GLY A 408 24.65 14.28 -0.82
N VAL A 409 23.65 15.08 -0.43
CA VAL A 409 22.82 14.85 0.76
C VAL A 409 21.36 14.61 0.38
N PHE A 410 20.82 13.51 0.87
CA PHE A 410 19.46 13.05 0.64
C PHE A 410 18.72 12.94 1.99
N ALA A 411 17.39 13.06 1.99
CA ALA A 411 16.59 12.94 3.21
C ALA A 411 15.24 12.27 2.93
N GLY A 412 14.69 11.57 3.92
CA GLY A 412 13.42 10.86 3.74
C GLY A 412 12.80 10.31 5.02
N GLY A 413 11.61 9.73 4.88
CA GLY A 413 10.77 9.31 6.00
C GLY A 413 10.22 10.50 6.78
N ASP A 414 9.91 10.29 8.06
CA ASP A 414 9.21 11.30 8.88
C ASP A 414 10.00 12.61 9.06
N ALA A 415 11.30 12.62 8.78
CA ALA A 415 12.10 13.85 8.77
C ALA A 415 11.70 14.81 7.63
N VAL A 416 11.07 14.30 6.57
CA VAL A 416 10.58 15.06 5.41
C VAL A 416 9.06 15.16 5.43
N THR A 417 8.36 14.03 5.61
CA THR A 417 6.89 13.96 5.51
C THR A 417 6.19 14.45 6.78
N GLY A 418 6.89 14.54 7.90
CA GLY A 418 6.28 14.45 9.22
C GLY A 418 5.85 13.01 9.54
N PRO A 419 5.33 12.74 10.74
CA PRO A 419 4.97 11.39 11.17
C PRO A 419 3.98 10.73 10.21
N SER A 420 4.40 9.64 9.57
CA SER A 420 3.56 8.88 8.63
C SER A 420 3.66 7.37 8.86
N ILE A 421 3.16 6.60 7.90
CA ILE A 421 3.07 5.14 7.95
C ILE A 421 4.40 4.51 7.52
N VAL A 422 4.76 3.38 8.13
CA VAL A 422 6.07 2.72 7.93
C VAL A 422 6.38 2.45 6.44
N ILE A 423 5.37 2.06 5.65
CA ILE A 423 5.56 1.74 4.23
C ILE A 423 5.90 2.96 3.37
N GLU A 424 5.56 4.17 3.83
CA GLU A 424 5.97 5.42 3.18
C GLU A 424 7.44 5.72 3.47
N ALA A 425 7.90 5.51 4.70
CA ALA A 425 9.32 5.60 5.04
C ALA A 425 10.17 4.60 4.23
N VAL A 426 9.67 3.38 3.99
CA VAL A 426 10.29 2.41 3.07
C VAL A 426 10.40 3.00 1.66
N ALA A 427 9.32 3.61 1.14
CA ALA A 427 9.33 4.23 -0.19
C ALA A 427 10.41 5.33 -0.31
N TRP A 428 10.53 6.19 0.69
CA TRP A 428 11.58 7.21 0.76
C TRP A 428 13.00 6.63 0.80
N GLY A 429 13.23 5.58 1.59
CA GLY A 429 14.52 4.89 1.64
C GLY A 429 14.93 4.34 0.27
N ARG A 430 13.97 3.78 -0.48
CA ARG A 430 14.23 3.32 -1.86
C ARG A 430 14.57 4.48 -2.79
N LYS A 431 13.75 5.55 -2.78
CA LYS A 431 14.00 6.75 -3.59
C LYS A 431 15.42 7.27 -3.41
N ALA A 432 15.83 7.43 -2.16
CA ALA A 432 17.18 7.87 -1.81
C ALA A 432 18.26 6.92 -2.32
N ALA A 433 18.09 5.59 -2.16
CA ALA A 433 19.08 4.63 -2.64
C ALA A 433 19.30 4.70 -4.17
N PHE A 434 18.22 4.83 -4.95
CA PHE A 434 18.34 5.00 -6.41
C PHE A 434 18.96 6.33 -6.80
N ALA A 435 18.61 7.40 -6.09
CA ALA A 435 19.14 8.73 -6.35
C ALA A 435 20.62 8.86 -5.98
N ILE A 436 21.06 8.24 -4.87
CA ILE A 436 22.46 8.15 -4.48
C ILE A 436 23.26 7.37 -5.52
N ASP A 437 22.72 6.24 -6.01
CA ASP A 437 23.36 5.45 -7.07
C ASP A 437 23.55 6.26 -8.36
N ALA A 438 22.53 7.03 -8.76
CA ALA A 438 22.63 7.93 -9.91
C ALA A 438 23.67 9.04 -9.70
N TYR A 439 23.63 9.69 -8.54
CA TYR A 439 24.55 10.77 -8.15
C TYR A 439 26.01 10.33 -8.21
N LEU A 440 26.36 9.19 -7.60
CA LEU A 440 27.74 8.69 -7.53
C LEU A 440 28.30 8.27 -8.90
N HIS A 441 27.43 7.99 -9.86
CA HIS A 441 27.79 7.64 -11.24
C HIS A 441 27.67 8.81 -12.23
N GLY A 442 27.36 10.03 -11.76
CA GLY A 442 27.14 11.20 -12.63
C GLY A 442 25.98 11.01 -13.61
N LYS A 443 25.02 10.12 -13.30
CA LYS A 443 23.81 9.91 -14.08
C LYS A 443 22.75 10.93 -13.67
N GLU A 444 21.77 11.13 -14.52
CA GLU A 444 20.62 11.95 -14.20
C GLU A 444 19.90 11.38 -12.96
N ILE A 445 19.75 12.20 -11.91
CA ILE A 445 19.07 11.80 -10.68
C ILE A 445 17.57 11.76 -10.98
N LYS A 446 17.09 10.58 -11.35
CA LYS A 446 15.68 10.29 -11.57
C LYS A 446 15.30 9.06 -10.77
N PHE A 447 14.27 9.19 -9.95
CA PHE A 447 13.58 8.02 -9.44
C PHE A 447 12.52 7.62 -10.45
N ASP A 448 12.66 6.42 -11.01
CA ASP A 448 11.60 5.80 -11.79
C ASP A 448 10.82 4.86 -10.87
N PRO A 449 9.61 5.20 -10.41
CA PRO A 449 8.86 4.33 -9.50
C PRO A 449 8.56 2.96 -10.14
N ILE A 450 8.52 2.94 -11.47
CA ILE A 450 8.09 1.86 -12.35
C ILE A 450 8.64 2.18 -13.75
N GLU A 451 9.55 1.36 -14.30
CA GLU A 451 9.88 1.37 -15.75
C GLU A 451 8.70 1.90 -16.58
N ARG A 452 8.89 3.08 -17.19
CA ARG A 452 7.91 4.02 -17.79
C ARG A 452 6.72 3.51 -18.63
N ASN A 453 6.44 2.21 -18.73
CA ASN A 453 5.34 1.64 -19.50
C ASN A 453 4.34 0.84 -18.64
N ILE A 454 3.87 1.41 -17.52
CA ILE A 454 2.62 0.95 -16.91
C ILE A 454 1.57 2.05 -16.97
N ASN A 455 0.72 1.94 -17.98
CA ASN A 455 -0.35 2.89 -18.28
C ASN A 455 -1.36 3.00 -17.13
N ARG A 456 -1.77 4.25 -16.90
CA ARG A 456 -2.80 4.79 -15.98
C ARG A 456 -2.54 4.63 -14.47
N ALA A 457 -1.98 5.71 -13.90
CA ALA A 457 -2.42 6.16 -12.59
C ALA A 457 -3.96 6.26 -12.59
N ILE A 458 -4.62 5.87 -11.50
CA ILE A 458 -6.05 6.13 -11.33
C ILE A 458 -6.14 7.61 -10.98
N VAL A 459 -6.57 8.44 -11.93
CA VAL A 459 -6.44 9.91 -11.79
C VAL A 459 -7.77 10.59 -11.43
N SER A 460 -8.90 9.89 -11.33
CA SER A 460 -10.14 10.55 -10.92
C SER A 460 -11.16 9.66 -10.19
N TRP A 461 -12.06 10.32 -9.45
CA TRP A 461 -13.27 9.70 -8.89
C TRP A 461 -14.20 9.13 -9.98
N GLU A 462 -14.14 9.67 -11.20
CA GLU A 462 -14.89 9.17 -12.35
C GLU A 462 -14.36 7.80 -12.83
N ASP A 463 -13.04 7.55 -12.74
CA ASP A 463 -12.47 6.22 -13.00
C ASP A 463 -13.00 5.19 -11.99
N ILE A 464 -13.13 5.57 -10.71
CA ILE A 464 -13.69 4.71 -9.64
C ILE A 464 -15.17 4.41 -9.91
N GLU A 465 -15.92 5.35 -10.50
CA GLU A 465 -17.33 5.21 -10.81
C GLU A 465 -17.58 4.36 -12.07
N LEU A 466 -16.77 4.54 -13.12
CA LEU A 466 -16.72 3.65 -14.30
C LEU A 466 -16.37 2.20 -13.92
N MET A 467 -15.49 2.01 -12.94
CA MET A 467 -15.15 0.69 -12.42
C MET A 467 -16.29 0.00 -11.67
N LYS A 468 -17.30 0.73 -11.16
CA LYS A 468 -18.51 0.11 -10.57
C LYS A 468 -19.44 -0.47 -11.66
N ARG A 469 -19.31 0.01 -12.90
CA ARG A 469 -20.20 -0.33 -14.03
C ARG A 469 -19.68 -1.48 -14.90
N ASN A 470 -18.36 -1.68 -14.99
CA ASN A 470 -17.76 -2.55 -16.03
C ASN A 470 -17.43 -3.99 -15.61
N THR A 471 -18.12 -4.58 -14.63
CA THR A 471 -18.04 -6.04 -14.43
C THR A 471 -19.33 -6.49 -13.77
N SER A 472 -19.93 -7.59 -14.25
CA SER A 472 -20.95 -8.33 -13.50
C SER A 472 -20.34 -8.97 -12.25
N LEU A 473 -19.89 -8.14 -11.31
CA LEU A 473 -19.43 -8.53 -9.97
C LEU A 473 -20.53 -9.28 -9.23
N SER A 474 -21.79 -9.03 -9.59
CA SER A 474 -22.99 -9.71 -9.10
C SER A 474 -23.07 -11.20 -9.45
N LEU A 475 -22.36 -11.67 -10.50
CA LEU A 475 -22.33 -13.10 -10.88
C LEU A 475 -21.21 -13.88 -10.14
N LEU A 476 -20.38 -13.21 -9.35
CA LEU A 476 -19.27 -13.83 -8.65
C LEU A 476 -19.70 -14.37 -7.29
N GLY A 477 -19.31 -15.61 -6.99
CA GLY A 477 -19.55 -16.23 -5.68
C GLY A 477 -18.84 -15.46 -4.56
N LYS A 478 -19.59 -15.15 -3.50
CA LYS A 478 -19.06 -14.56 -2.26
C LYS A 478 -18.28 -15.60 -1.48
N GLU A 479 -17.13 -15.21 -0.94
CA GLU A 479 -16.34 -16.04 -0.02
C GLU A 479 -15.88 -15.18 1.16
N GLU A 480 -16.19 -15.63 2.37
CA GLU A 480 -15.83 -14.93 3.62
C GLU A 480 -14.32 -14.77 3.77
N ARG A 481 -13.93 -13.59 4.26
CA ARG A 481 -12.55 -13.30 4.62
C ARG A 481 -12.09 -14.19 5.76
N ARG A 482 -10.90 -14.79 5.61
CA ARG A 482 -10.31 -15.60 6.68
C ARG A 482 -9.99 -14.70 7.87
N LYS A 483 -10.57 -15.05 9.02
CA LYS A 483 -10.36 -14.33 10.28
C LYS A 483 -9.03 -14.79 10.91
N VAL A 484 -8.28 -13.83 11.45
CA VAL A 484 -7.08 -14.11 12.24
C VAL A 484 -7.47 -14.43 13.67
N GLU A 485 -6.80 -15.40 14.28
CA GLU A 485 -6.96 -15.66 15.70
C GLU A 485 -6.29 -14.55 16.51
N MET A 486 -6.99 -14.06 17.53
CA MET A 486 -6.48 -13.04 18.44
C MET A 486 -6.50 -13.56 19.87
N ILE A 487 -5.56 -13.12 20.69
CA ILE A 487 -5.61 -13.30 22.15
C ILE A 487 -6.88 -12.63 22.69
N PRO A 488 -7.60 -13.22 23.66
CA PRO A 488 -8.82 -12.62 24.21
C PRO A 488 -8.53 -11.33 25.01
N PRO A 489 -9.47 -10.37 25.09
CA PRO A 489 -9.27 -9.09 25.81
C PRO A 489 -8.80 -9.27 27.26
N THR A 490 -9.27 -10.31 27.95
CA THR A 490 -8.88 -10.64 29.33
C THR A 490 -7.38 -10.93 29.49
N GLU A 491 -6.72 -11.43 28.46
CA GLU A 491 -5.27 -11.64 28.45
C GLU A 491 -4.52 -10.44 27.83
N ARG A 492 -5.13 -9.74 26.86
CA ARG A 492 -4.56 -8.51 26.28
C ARG A 492 -4.31 -7.43 27.33
N MET A 493 -5.24 -7.26 28.27
CA MET A 493 -5.18 -6.21 29.30
C MET A 493 -4.00 -6.34 30.27
N PHE A 494 -3.37 -7.51 30.38
CA PHE A 494 -2.32 -7.75 31.40
C PHE A 494 -1.03 -8.33 30.80
N SER A 495 -0.89 -8.31 29.48
CA SER A 495 0.29 -8.87 28.82
C SER A 495 0.70 -8.08 27.58
N PHE A 496 2.01 -8.11 27.32
CA PHE A 496 2.61 -7.59 26.09
C PHE A 496 2.79 -8.69 25.02
N LYS A 497 2.08 -9.82 25.16
CA LYS A 497 2.07 -10.88 24.15
C LYS A 497 1.50 -10.35 22.84
N GLU A 498 2.02 -10.87 21.73
CA GLU A 498 1.54 -10.50 20.39
C GLU A 498 0.04 -10.81 20.26
N VAL A 499 -0.77 -9.79 19.96
CA VAL A 499 -2.24 -9.92 20.00
C VAL A 499 -2.77 -10.77 18.85
N GLU A 500 -2.28 -10.54 17.63
CA GLU A 500 -2.68 -11.28 16.43
C GLU A 500 -1.72 -12.45 16.21
N LYS A 501 -2.22 -13.68 16.00
CA LYS A 501 -1.37 -14.88 15.87
C LYS A 501 -0.88 -15.20 14.44
N GLY A 502 -1.49 -14.60 13.42
CA GLY A 502 -1.17 -14.89 12.01
C GLY A 502 -1.98 -16.06 11.42
N PHE A 503 -1.71 -16.42 10.16
CA PHE A 503 -2.36 -17.54 9.48
C PHE A 503 -1.49 -18.79 9.47
N ASP A 504 -2.12 -19.96 9.54
CA ASP A 504 -1.45 -21.20 9.12
C ASP A 504 -1.36 -21.32 7.59
N SER A 505 -0.59 -22.29 7.09
CA SER A 505 -0.39 -22.48 5.65
C SER A 505 -1.67 -22.75 4.88
N LYS A 506 -2.62 -23.50 5.46
CA LYS A 506 -3.88 -23.84 4.79
C LYS A 506 -4.75 -22.59 4.63
N THR A 507 -4.90 -21.84 5.71
CA THR A 507 -5.69 -20.61 5.80
C THR A 507 -5.09 -19.55 4.89
N ALA A 508 -3.77 -19.40 4.86
CA ALA A 508 -3.09 -18.46 3.98
C ALA A 508 -3.30 -18.79 2.49
N VAL A 509 -3.20 -20.07 2.10
CA VAL A 509 -3.47 -20.51 0.72
C VAL A 509 -4.93 -20.25 0.34
N GLU A 510 -5.88 -20.57 1.22
CA GLU A 510 -7.30 -20.32 0.97
C GLU A 510 -7.61 -18.82 0.85
N GLU A 511 -7.08 -18.00 1.74
CA GLU A 511 -7.24 -16.54 1.70
C GLU A 511 -6.60 -15.95 0.45
N ALA A 512 -5.42 -16.43 0.04
CA ALA A 512 -4.76 -15.99 -1.19
C ALA A 512 -5.56 -16.35 -2.45
N ARG A 513 -6.23 -17.52 -2.47
CA ARG A 513 -7.10 -17.96 -3.58
C ARG A 513 -8.34 -17.09 -3.77
N ARG A 514 -8.72 -16.29 -2.77
CA ARG A 514 -9.75 -15.25 -2.92
C ARG A 514 -9.31 -14.14 -3.89
N CYS A 515 -8.02 -13.99 -4.18
CA CYS A 515 -7.55 -12.97 -5.13
C CYS A 515 -7.99 -13.29 -6.57
N ARG A 516 -8.66 -12.34 -7.22
CA ARG A 516 -9.16 -12.48 -8.61
C ARG A 516 -8.29 -11.83 -9.67
N SER A 517 -7.11 -11.31 -9.31
CA SER A 517 -6.19 -10.65 -10.26
C SER A 517 -6.88 -9.59 -11.13
N CYS A 518 -7.46 -8.56 -10.49
CA CYS A 518 -8.40 -7.59 -11.07
C CYS A 518 -7.93 -6.69 -12.24
N ARG A 519 -6.69 -6.83 -12.70
CA ARG A 519 -6.07 -6.07 -13.80
C ARG A 519 -5.17 -6.99 -14.64
N GLU A 520 -4.64 -6.49 -15.74
CA GLU A 520 -3.85 -7.26 -16.72
C GLU A 520 -2.39 -7.45 -16.28
N CYS A 521 -1.42 -7.68 -17.17
CA CYS A 521 -0.04 -7.95 -16.76
C CYS A 521 0.53 -6.82 -15.88
N LEU A 522 1.29 -7.11 -14.81
CA LEU A 522 1.94 -6.05 -14.01
C LEU A 522 3.40 -5.80 -14.42
N GLY A 523 3.92 -6.52 -15.40
CA GLY A 523 5.34 -6.44 -15.77
C GLY A 523 6.30 -7.00 -14.70
N CYS A 524 5.92 -8.03 -13.93
CA CYS A 524 6.78 -8.60 -12.88
C CYS A 524 8.04 -9.34 -13.39
N GLY A 525 8.29 -9.40 -14.70
CA GLY A 525 9.50 -10.04 -15.25
C GLY A 525 9.52 -11.58 -15.20
N ILE A 526 8.74 -12.21 -14.32
CA ILE A 526 8.84 -13.65 -14.06
C ILE A 526 8.66 -14.48 -15.34
N CYS A 527 7.77 -14.06 -16.25
CA CYS A 527 7.58 -14.81 -17.48
C CYS A 527 8.69 -14.69 -18.52
N GLY A 528 9.47 -13.62 -18.51
CA GLY A 528 10.73 -13.56 -19.26
C GLY A 528 11.80 -14.41 -18.60
N ASN A 529 12.00 -14.26 -17.27
CA ASN A 529 13.05 -14.98 -16.54
C ASN A 529 12.92 -16.51 -16.60
N GLU A 530 11.69 -17.04 -16.56
CA GLU A 530 11.44 -18.48 -16.66
C GLU A 530 11.30 -18.96 -18.13
N CYS A 531 11.38 -18.07 -19.14
CA CYS A 531 11.16 -18.45 -20.53
C CYS A 531 12.39 -19.20 -21.07
N PRO A 532 12.31 -20.52 -21.35
CA PRO A 532 13.47 -21.29 -21.80
C PRO A 532 13.95 -20.92 -23.22
N LYS A 533 13.21 -20.05 -23.91
CA LYS A 533 13.49 -19.60 -25.28
C LYS A 533 13.75 -18.10 -25.37
N ASP A 534 13.80 -17.40 -24.24
CA ASP A 534 13.91 -15.93 -24.17
C ASP A 534 12.90 -15.21 -25.09
N ALA A 535 11.72 -15.83 -25.28
CA ALA A 535 10.71 -15.37 -26.23
C ALA A 535 9.91 -14.14 -25.75
N ILE A 536 10.23 -13.62 -24.57
CA ILE A 536 9.56 -12.48 -23.94
C ILE A 536 10.64 -11.46 -23.61
N ASP A 537 10.75 -10.42 -24.44
CA ASP A 537 11.59 -9.26 -24.18
C ASP A 537 10.72 -8.12 -23.62
N TYR A 538 10.97 -7.74 -22.36
CA TYR A 538 10.22 -6.66 -21.71
C TYR A 538 10.71 -5.26 -22.09
N GLY A 539 11.91 -5.16 -22.68
CA GLY A 539 12.53 -3.92 -23.14
C GLY A 539 12.31 -3.64 -24.62
N GLU A 540 11.53 -4.47 -25.31
CA GLU A 540 11.16 -4.23 -26.70
C GLU A 540 10.26 -2.99 -26.81
N GLU A 541 10.77 -1.96 -27.49
CA GLU A 541 10.03 -0.73 -27.80
C GLU A 541 9.29 -0.87 -29.14
N GLU A 542 8.22 -0.09 -29.29
CA GLU A 542 7.52 0.03 -30.57
C GLU A 542 8.51 0.53 -31.65
N LYS A 543 8.61 -0.22 -32.75
CA LYS A 543 9.47 0.11 -33.88
C LYS A 543 8.61 0.18 -35.13
N GLU A 544 8.70 1.30 -35.84
CA GLU A 544 8.25 1.35 -37.22
C GLU A 544 9.26 0.59 -38.08
N ILE A 545 8.78 -0.45 -38.78
CA ILE A 545 9.58 -1.24 -39.71
C ILE A 545 8.97 -1.17 -41.10
N GLU A 546 9.78 -0.76 -42.08
CA GLU A 546 9.36 -0.76 -43.48
C GLU A 546 9.58 -2.15 -44.09
N ILE A 547 8.49 -2.89 -44.34
CA ILE A 547 8.55 -4.23 -44.92
C ILE A 547 8.22 -4.16 -46.41
N LYS A 548 9.22 -4.40 -47.27
CA LYS A 548 9.00 -4.63 -48.71
C LYS A 548 8.56 -6.06 -48.95
N THR A 549 7.25 -6.26 -49.07
CA THR A 549 6.64 -7.56 -49.42
C THR A 549 5.95 -7.49 -50.77
N LYS A 550 5.81 -8.64 -51.44
CA LYS A 550 5.04 -8.76 -52.68
C LYS A 550 3.54 -8.82 -52.43
N ASP A 551 3.15 -9.39 -51.28
CA ASP A 551 1.76 -9.60 -50.89
C ASP A 551 1.53 -9.12 -49.44
N ILE A 552 0.39 -8.48 -49.20
CA ILE A 552 -0.05 -8.06 -47.86
C ILE A 552 -1.36 -8.79 -47.56
N LEU A 553 -1.34 -9.64 -46.53
CA LEU A 553 -2.54 -10.24 -45.95
C LEU A 553 -3.03 -9.33 -44.83
N VAL A 554 -4.21 -8.75 -45.00
CA VAL A 554 -4.85 -7.88 -44.00
C VAL A 554 -5.96 -8.66 -43.31
N ASP A 555 -5.87 -8.81 -42.00
CA ASP A 555 -6.94 -9.33 -41.15
C ASP A 555 -7.97 -8.21 -40.89
N THR A 556 -9.21 -8.42 -41.31
CA THR A 556 -10.26 -7.38 -41.30
C THR A 556 -10.94 -7.21 -39.95
N GLU A 557 -10.71 -8.08 -38.97
CA GLU A 557 -11.32 -7.95 -37.63
C GLU A 557 -10.82 -6.73 -36.83
N ILE A 558 -9.76 -6.05 -37.28
CA ILE A 558 -9.04 -5.05 -36.48
C ILE A 558 -9.60 -3.62 -36.63
N TYR A 559 -10.47 -3.30 -37.63
CA TYR A 559 -10.61 -1.90 -38.07
C TYR A 559 -11.99 -1.26 -38.27
N PHE A 560 -13.12 -1.84 -37.84
CA PHE A 560 -14.41 -1.16 -38.05
C PHE A 560 -15.15 -0.84 -36.75
N GLY A 561 -15.40 0.47 -36.56
CA GLY A 561 -16.22 1.01 -35.48
C GLY A 561 -17.65 0.48 -35.61
N ILE A 562 -17.97 -0.49 -34.75
CA ILE A 562 -19.29 -1.06 -34.59
C ILE A 562 -20.22 0.04 -34.06
N ASP A 563 -21.36 0.23 -34.70
CA ASP A 563 -22.41 1.11 -34.20
C ASP A 563 -22.85 0.59 -32.83
N SER A 564 -22.59 1.34 -31.76
CA SER A 564 -22.70 0.86 -30.37
C SER A 564 -24.13 0.48 -29.94
N ASN A 565 -25.11 0.68 -30.81
CA ASN A 565 -26.53 0.45 -30.56
C ASN A 565 -27.15 -0.60 -31.48
N ALA A 566 -26.38 -1.30 -32.33
CA ALA A 566 -26.88 -2.36 -33.19
C ALA A 566 -25.87 -3.50 -33.35
N PHE A 567 -26.37 -4.73 -33.39
CA PHE A 567 -25.59 -5.92 -33.67
C PHE A 567 -25.37 -6.11 -35.17
N THR A 568 -24.29 -6.79 -35.53
CA THR A 568 -24.09 -7.32 -36.87
C THR A 568 -24.87 -8.64 -37.05
N PRO A 569 -25.24 -9.00 -38.30
CA PRO A 569 -25.84 -10.31 -38.57
C PRO A 569 -24.98 -11.50 -38.09
N PHE A 570 -23.65 -11.37 -38.10
CA PHE A 570 -22.72 -12.42 -37.67
C PHE A 570 -22.75 -12.64 -36.15
N GLU A 571 -22.74 -11.55 -35.37
CA GLU A 571 -22.84 -11.65 -33.90
C GLU A 571 -24.13 -12.35 -33.47
N VAL A 572 -25.24 -12.05 -34.15
CA VAL A 572 -26.54 -12.69 -33.89
C VAL A 572 -26.53 -14.18 -34.26
N GLU A 573 -25.91 -14.53 -35.39
CA GLU A 573 -25.74 -15.91 -35.81
C GLU A 573 -24.91 -16.72 -34.80
N ASP A 574 -23.81 -16.16 -34.30
CA ASP A 574 -22.97 -16.79 -33.28
C ASP A 574 -23.71 -16.97 -31.95
N MET A 575 -24.47 -15.96 -31.52
CA MET A 575 -25.32 -16.08 -30.32
C MET A 575 -26.36 -17.21 -30.46
N LEU A 576 -26.94 -17.38 -31.65
CA LEU A 576 -27.86 -18.48 -31.96
C LEU A 576 -27.14 -19.84 -31.94
N ASN A 577 -25.93 -19.93 -32.49
CA ASN A 577 -25.13 -21.17 -32.47
C ASN A 577 -24.75 -21.59 -31.05
N LEU A 578 -24.52 -20.62 -30.17
CA LEU A 578 -24.16 -20.83 -28.77
C LEU A 578 -25.39 -20.97 -27.84
N GLY A 579 -26.60 -20.71 -28.34
CA GLY A 579 -27.86 -20.81 -27.58
C GLY A 579 -28.07 -19.70 -26.55
N ILE A 580 -27.46 -18.52 -26.74
CA ILE A 580 -27.38 -17.43 -25.74
C ILE A 580 -27.90 -16.08 -26.28
N LEU A 581 -29.00 -16.09 -27.03
CA LEU A 581 -29.54 -14.89 -27.68
C LEU A 581 -30.04 -13.83 -26.66
N MET A 582 -29.29 -12.72 -26.54
CA MET A 582 -29.55 -11.62 -25.59
C MET A 582 -29.30 -10.25 -26.24
N ASN A 583 -29.95 -9.19 -25.73
CA ASN A 583 -29.68 -7.82 -26.16
C ASN A 583 -28.55 -7.15 -25.35
N PHE A 584 -28.22 -5.89 -25.66
CA PHE A 584 -27.13 -5.14 -25.00
C PHE A 584 -27.32 -4.97 -23.48
N ASP A 585 -28.55 -5.06 -22.97
CA ASP A 585 -28.86 -5.03 -21.54
C ASP A 585 -28.79 -6.42 -20.87
N GLY A 586 -28.40 -7.46 -21.60
CA GLY A 586 -28.33 -8.84 -21.11
C GLY A 586 -29.70 -9.49 -20.89
N LYS A 587 -30.75 -8.96 -21.52
CA LYS A 587 -32.11 -9.53 -21.44
C LYS A 587 -32.37 -10.44 -22.62
N LYS A 588 -33.27 -11.41 -22.42
CA LYS A 588 -33.76 -12.28 -23.50
C LYS A 588 -34.41 -11.42 -24.59
N VAL A 589 -34.08 -11.72 -25.84
CA VAL A 589 -34.62 -11.00 -26.99
C VAL A 589 -36.01 -11.54 -27.31
N GLU A 590 -37.02 -10.68 -27.32
CA GLU A 590 -38.40 -11.03 -27.73
C GLU A 590 -38.74 -10.48 -29.11
N SER A 591 -38.08 -9.39 -29.51
CA SER A 591 -38.23 -8.75 -30.81
C SER A 591 -36.89 -8.30 -31.41
N ALA A 592 -36.75 -8.44 -32.73
CA ALA A 592 -35.58 -7.97 -33.47
C ALA A 592 -35.99 -7.17 -34.72
N ALA A 593 -35.25 -6.10 -35.02
CA ALA A 593 -35.43 -5.31 -36.24
C ALA A 593 -34.15 -5.28 -37.06
N PHE A 594 -34.28 -5.48 -38.37
CA PHE A 594 -33.17 -5.50 -39.30
C PHE A 594 -33.08 -4.13 -39.99
N LEU A 595 -32.09 -3.33 -39.59
CA LEU A 595 -31.80 -2.03 -40.20
C LEU A 595 -31.06 -2.24 -41.51
N ASN A 596 -31.31 -1.39 -42.52
CA ASN A 596 -30.61 -1.45 -43.81
C ASN A 596 -30.70 -2.82 -44.52
N ASP A 597 -31.78 -3.58 -44.30
CA ASP A 597 -31.95 -4.92 -44.85
C ASP A 597 -32.00 -4.91 -46.39
N LYS A 598 -30.97 -5.48 -47.02
CA LYS A 598 -30.88 -5.65 -48.49
C LYS A 598 -31.62 -6.89 -49.00
N ASN A 599 -32.36 -7.59 -48.14
CA ASN A 599 -33.25 -8.71 -48.44
C ASN A 599 -32.55 -9.88 -49.17
N ASN A 600 -31.31 -10.16 -48.75
CA ASN A 600 -30.48 -11.21 -49.33
C ASN A 600 -30.76 -12.59 -48.69
N LYS A 601 -30.31 -13.67 -49.33
CA LYS A 601 -30.58 -15.04 -48.87
C LYS A 601 -30.10 -15.30 -47.43
N TYR A 602 -28.92 -14.80 -47.08
CA TYR A 602 -28.32 -14.97 -45.76
C TYR A 602 -29.17 -14.31 -44.65
N ILE A 603 -29.62 -13.07 -44.86
CA ILE A 603 -30.49 -12.37 -43.90
C ILE A 603 -31.85 -13.04 -43.76
N LYS A 604 -32.39 -13.66 -44.82
CA LYS A 604 -33.63 -14.45 -44.74
C LYS A 604 -33.46 -15.70 -43.88
N GLU A 605 -32.39 -16.46 -44.09
CA GLU A 605 -32.06 -17.63 -43.29
C GLU A 605 -31.85 -17.24 -41.81
N LEU A 606 -31.18 -16.13 -41.53
CA LEU A 606 -30.99 -15.62 -40.16
C LEU A 606 -32.31 -15.20 -39.50
N LYS A 607 -33.22 -14.55 -40.24
CA LYS A 607 -34.57 -14.21 -39.77
C LYS A 607 -35.38 -15.46 -39.42
N GLU A 608 -35.32 -16.49 -40.26
CA GLU A 608 -35.99 -17.77 -39.99
C GLU A 608 -35.47 -18.41 -38.70
N ARG A 609 -34.15 -18.45 -38.50
CA ARG A 609 -33.54 -18.98 -37.27
C ARG A 609 -33.92 -18.18 -36.02
N LEU A 610 -34.04 -16.86 -36.11
CA LEU A 610 -34.52 -16.03 -35.00
C LEU A 610 -35.98 -16.35 -34.65
N VAL A 611 -36.83 -16.51 -35.66
CA VAL A 611 -38.24 -16.90 -35.47
C VAL A 611 -38.37 -18.28 -34.84
N GLU A 612 -37.55 -19.25 -35.26
CA GLU A 612 -37.46 -20.58 -34.65
C GLU A 612 -37.07 -20.52 -33.16
N ASN A 613 -36.29 -19.51 -32.77
CA ASN A 613 -35.90 -19.24 -31.38
C ASN A 613 -36.90 -18.33 -30.63
N GLY A 614 -38.08 -18.08 -31.20
CA GLY A 614 -39.17 -17.36 -30.54
C GLY A 614 -39.08 -15.84 -30.61
N VAL A 615 -38.20 -15.28 -31.47
CA VAL A 615 -38.05 -13.83 -31.65
C VAL A 615 -38.98 -13.32 -32.74
N LYS A 616 -39.74 -12.25 -32.45
CA LYS A 616 -40.59 -11.59 -33.43
C LYS A 616 -39.78 -10.60 -34.27
N ILE A 617 -39.85 -10.73 -35.59
CA ILE A 617 -39.24 -9.75 -36.48
C ILE A 617 -40.19 -8.55 -36.64
N VAL A 618 -39.74 -7.36 -36.25
CA VAL A 618 -40.54 -6.12 -36.28
C VAL A 618 -39.88 -5.08 -37.20
N GLU A 619 -40.67 -4.13 -37.70
CA GLU A 619 -40.18 -3.03 -38.53
C GLU A 619 -39.88 -1.77 -37.68
N GLY A 620 -38.83 -1.03 -38.04
CA GLY A 620 -38.42 0.21 -37.37
C GLY A 620 -37.44 -0.01 -36.19
N ASN A 621 -37.04 1.08 -35.53
CA ASN A 621 -35.96 1.04 -34.51
C ASN A 621 -36.45 0.66 -33.10
N ASN A 622 -37.70 0.22 -32.96
CA ASN A 622 -38.31 -0.09 -31.66
C ASN A 622 -38.40 -1.61 -31.46
N ALA A 623 -37.24 -2.24 -31.33
CA ALA A 623 -37.09 -3.67 -31.06
C ALA A 623 -36.07 -3.87 -29.94
N ASP A 624 -36.15 -5.01 -29.26
CA ASP A 624 -35.19 -5.35 -28.19
C ASP A 624 -33.78 -5.53 -28.74
N MET A 625 -33.65 -5.89 -30.02
CA MET A 625 -32.41 -6.09 -30.73
C MET A 625 -32.46 -5.43 -32.11
N LEU A 626 -31.55 -4.48 -32.37
CA LEU A 626 -31.35 -3.90 -33.70
C LEU A 626 -30.20 -4.61 -34.39
N ILE A 627 -30.40 -5.01 -35.65
CA ILE A 627 -29.42 -5.73 -36.46
C ILE A 627 -29.11 -4.91 -37.70
N ASN A 628 -27.92 -4.32 -37.76
CA ASN A 628 -27.53 -3.47 -38.88
C ASN A 628 -27.00 -4.30 -40.04
N CYS A 629 -27.76 -4.32 -41.13
CA CYS A 629 -27.46 -5.07 -42.35
C CYS A 629 -26.77 -4.24 -43.42
N ASP A 630 -26.29 -3.02 -43.11
CA ASP A 630 -25.54 -2.23 -44.08
C ASP A 630 -24.19 -2.89 -44.37
N MET A 631 -24.20 -3.78 -45.35
CA MET A 631 -23.04 -4.58 -45.76
C MET A 631 -22.06 -3.76 -46.62
N LYS A 632 -21.57 -2.61 -46.11
CA LYS A 632 -20.42 -1.93 -46.71
C LYS A 632 -19.18 -2.83 -46.74
N GLU A 633 -19.10 -3.80 -45.82
CA GLU A 633 -18.06 -4.84 -45.82
C GLU A 633 -18.13 -5.76 -47.05
N ILE A 634 -19.30 -6.23 -47.49
CA ILE A 634 -19.40 -7.16 -48.63
C ILE A 634 -19.13 -6.47 -49.97
N GLU A 635 -19.54 -5.21 -50.14
CA GLU A 635 -19.22 -4.42 -51.34
C GLU A 635 -17.73 -4.09 -51.43
N TYR A 636 -17.09 -3.83 -50.28
CA TYR A 636 -15.63 -3.70 -50.18
C TYR A 636 -14.92 -5.02 -50.49
N TYR A 637 -15.40 -6.16 -49.98
CA TYR A 637 -14.88 -7.50 -50.31
C TYR A 637 -15.00 -7.85 -51.80
N LYS A 638 -16.10 -7.48 -52.45
CA LYS A 638 -16.28 -7.63 -53.91
C LYS A 638 -15.36 -6.71 -54.70
N LYS A 639 -15.09 -5.49 -54.20
CA LYS A 639 -14.15 -4.52 -54.80
C LYS A 639 -12.70 -5.00 -54.65
N LEU A 640 -12.32 -5.54 -53.49
CA LEU A 640 -11.01 -6.16 -53.24
C LEU A 640 -10.78 -7.37 -54.15
N LYS A 641 -11.75 -8.29 -54.27
CA LYS A 641 -11.66 -9.45 -55.19
C LYS A 641 -11.53 -9.05 -56.66
N ARG A 642 -11.99 -7.85 -57.04
CA ARG A 642 -11.85 -7.29 -58.40
C ARG A 642 -10.53 -6.58 -58.63
N ILE A 643 -9.88 -6.10 -57.56
CA ILE A 643 -8.55 -5.47 -57.59
C ILE A 643 -7.45 -6.53 -57.50
N LEU A 644 -7.72 -7.68 -56.85
CA LEU A 644 -6.83 -8.83 -56.69
C LEU A 644 -6.85 -9.83 -57.87
N LYS A 645 -7.65 -9.59 -58.91
CA LYS A 645 -7.71 -10.37 -60.16
C LYS A 645 -7.17 -9.53 -61.29
#